data_AF-A0A839HGD5-F1
#
_entry.id   AF-A0A839HGD5-F1
#
_cell.length_a   1.000
_cell.length_b   1.000
_cell.length_c   1.000
_cell.angle_alpha   90.00
_cell.angle_beta   90.00
_cell.angle_gamma   90.00
#
_symmetry.space_group_name_H-M   'P 1'
#
loop_
_entity.id
_entity.type
_entity.pdbx_description
1 polymer ?
#
loop_
_entity_poly.entity_id
_entity_poly.type
_entity_poly.pdbx_seq_one_letter_code
_entity_poly.pdbx_strand_id
1 'polypeptide(L)'
;MHTILTTLAALSDHQLERTFIAQLHALARRHQFKIETLAMTTDFPAYLQDAYRTEQFNQIKAAFAQYDFWWVGVANQEKVMLYDSKQRLLWDAKPDARTGLYENDGKQKAAQLKLGTLDKWRLPSRDELVVFAANTKNPLRSGAAIRLLNVNYWLCAGGIIDLDRGTSASVISGCSGYLIACNPPFLNSTAESFINAALQNNWFFQPCGVNNAPDLLAPLRGTPDLKTLYSPIDWLAARLPKLEAAQFNDPNKGMWEFWNWDANDLHAAGVRARNPAIDVKDWNVTIDFGTSSTVVAYDDNGQHKLLRIGVQDFWAKEHPSDYENPTVLELLDIAALLTAWRIDAYRPGVLWDQVRCSHEALHRLRHNETDKAVVASVLTKLKQWALRETKAAPVRITSQISGLEHELAPLTLRMPVKGQPLTVSASDPFDPVELYAWFLGLTINWRGRGLFLRYYMTFPVAYPTDIKQKILASFRRGLQRSLPATLVTQPIFAEFSVEELASEPAAYAAAALPLLGVHPTTDGEAYAVFDFGGGTADFDFGRYRLPDASEEDAGWEAVFEHFGVAGDQFLGGENLLENLAYRTFRHNLDLCRQHQIAFTRPLDADDFPGSEMFLEHTQAAQTNTLILIAKLRPLWEQGQLPNSSGVERVALLNRDGGKVEGCELTLPSAALTEYLENRIAQGVDNFLAAMRKAFANNPPQQIHILLAGNASRSQIVARLFGLTAAAPNHDNTNAGAALSVDDVYVWSGEQWGYVNEKSPTADQSTHADSLTTRVQTTLATLFGAHVPQLTVHSPLPVDAGAVFRPTAKTGVALGLLNLCPGGVIKVINHAASDSHGEAPFAYYVGRERHGKFQVGLHQGCGYGEWHELGTPRNRVFNVYYTQLPRAHTGELTIGEPGLFKKRLDFIGDLDGHKVFARAIAPDTIEIATAISTGALAGAAGDNRRELSLK
;
A
#
# COMPACT_ATOMS: atom_id res chain seq x y z
N MET A 1 60.04 -0.10 1.42
CA MET A 1 59.15 -0.13 0.24
C MET A 1 58.88 -1.56 -0.22
N HIS A 2 59.90 -2.37 -0.50
CA HIS A 2 59.71 -3.79 -0.85
C HIS A 2 58.92 -4.56 0.22
N THR A 3 59.31 -4.49 1.49
CA THR A 3 58.59 -5.10 2.63
C THR A 3 57.13 -4.63 2.77
N ILE A 4 56.83 -3.38 2.40
CA ILE A 4 55.48 -2.82 2.43
C ILE A 4 54.65 -3.43 1.29
N LEU A 5 55.20 -3.50 0.08
CA LEU A 5 54.54 -4.10 -1.08
C LEU A 5 54.29 -5.60 -0.88
N THR A 6 55.22 -6.33 -0.27
CA THR A 6 55.03 -7.76 0.05
C THR A 6 53.97 -7.97 1.14
N THR A 7 53.89 -7.07 2.12
CA THR A 7 52.86 -7.14 3.18
C THR A 7 51.48 -6.78 2.63
N LEU A 8 51.37 -5.78 1.75
CA LEU A 8 50.12 -5.39 1.10
C LEU A 8 49.58 -6.49 0.18
N ALA A 9 50.44 -7.19 -0.56
CA ALA A 9 50.07 -8.31 -1.42
C ALA A 9 49.64 -9.56 -0.61
N ALA A 10 50.25 -9.81 0.55
CA ALA A 10 49.86 -10.92 1.42
C ALA A 10 48.52 -10.69 2.14
N LEU A 11 48.11 -9.43 2.28
CA LEU A 11 46.88 -9.03 2.97
C LEU A 11 45.64 -9.05 2.06
N SER A 12 45.80 -8.98 0.73
CA SER A 12 44.67 -8.94 -0.23
C SER A 12 43.99 -10.29 -0.48
N ASP A 13 44.65 -11.40 -0.16
CA ASP A 13 44.24 -12.70 -0.70
C ASP A 13 43.26 -13.50 0.18
N HIS A 14 42.96 -13.13 1.44
CA HIS A 14 42.05 -13.97 2.25
C HIS A 14 41.36 -13.34 3.50
N GLN A 15 40.98 -12.06 3.51
CA GLN A 15 40.22 -11.51 4.66
C GLN A 15 39.03 -10.61 4.27
N LEU A 16 38.00 -10.61 5.15
CA LEU A 16 36.93 -9.60 5.17
C LEU A 16 37.56 -8.20 5.17
N GLU A 17 37.10 -7.35 4.25
CA GLU A 17 37.64 -6.00 3.91
C GLU A 17 37.92 -5.11 5.13
N ARG A 18 37.15 -5.27 6.22
CA ARG A 18 37.35 -4.58 7.51
C ARG A 18 38.68 -4.88 8.20
N THR A 19 39.14 -6.14 8.19
CA THR A 19 40.39 -6.54 8.85
C THR A 19 41.60 -6.03 8.08
N PHE A 20 41.49 -6.00 6.74
CA PHE A 20 42.49 -5.46 5.82
C PHE A 20 42.72 -3.96 6.06
N ILE A 21 41.66 -3.14 6.10
CA ILE A 21 41.76 -1.69 6.32
C ILE A 21 42.33 -1.36 7.70
N ALA A 22 41.92 -2.07 8.75
CA ALA A 22 42.45 -1.86 10.10
C ALA A 22 43.96 -2.14 10.20
N GLN A 23 44.43 -3.20 9.54
CA GLN A 23 45.85 -3.55 9.47
C GLN A 23 46.66 -2.55 8.62
N LEU A 24 46.07 -2.01 7.55
CA LEU A 24 46.66 -0.94 6.74
C LEU A 24 46.93 0.33 7.55
N HIS A 25 45.95 0.77 8.35
CA HIS A 25 46.09 1.93 9.24
C HIS A 25 47.08 1.68 10.39
N ALA A 26 47.16 0.45 10.90
CA ALA A 26 48.17 0.08 11.90
C ALA A 26 49.59 0.11 11.30
N LEU A 27 49.76 -0.36 10.06
CA LEU A 27 51.03 -0.32 9.32
C LEU A 27 51.45 1.12 9.02
N ALA A 28 50.52 1.98 8.61
CA ALA A 28 50.78 3.40 8.34
C ALA A 28 51.21 4.17 9.60
N ARG A 29 50.56 3.91 10.75
CA ARG A 29 50.96 4.47 12.05
C ARG A 29 52.36 4.03 12.45
N ARG A 30 52.70 2.75 12.27
CA ARG A 30 54.02 2.19 12.60
C ARG A 30 55.15 2.82 11.77
N HIS A 31 54.86 3.27 10.55
CA HIS A 31 55.86 3.79 9.62
C HIS A 31 55.73 5.30 9.33
N GLN A 32 54.91 6.04 10.11
CA GLN A 32 54.74 7.50 10.02
C GLN A 32 54.38 8.04 8.62
N PHE A 33 53.58 7.29 7.85
CA PHE A 33 53.01 7.77 6.60
C PHE A 33 51.58 8.28 6.82
N LYS A 34 51.24 9.44 6.23
CA LYS A 34 49.84 9.85 6.06
C LYS A 34 49.25 9.10 4.87
N ILE A 35 48.22 8.29 5.11
CA ILE A 35 47.37 7.83 4.02
C ILE A 35 46.38 8.97 3.75
N GLU A 36 46.49 9.64 2.60
CA GLU A 36 45.44 10.53 2.09
C GLU A 36 44.32 9.71 1.46
N THR A 37 43.70 8.83 2.25
CA THR A 37 42.32 8.44 1.99
C THR A 37 41.50 9.15 3.04
N LEU A 38 40.71 10.11 2.58
CA LEU A 38 39.53 10.60 3.29
C LEU A 38 38.49 9.46 3.29
N ALA A 39 38.88 8.29 3.81
CA ALA A 39 37.99 7.18 4.07
C ALA A 39 37.45 7.44 5.48
N MET A 40 36.45 8.31 5.57
CA MET A 40 35.33 7.95 6.43
C MET A 40 35.01 6.52 6.05
N THR A 41 35.14 5.61 7.00
CA THR A 41 34.90 4.16 6.85
C THR A 41 33.90 3.89 5.74
N THR A 42 34.31 3.11 4.75
CA THR A 42 33.59 2.71 3.52
C THR A 42 32.24 1.99 3.73
N ASP A 43 31.61 2.15 4.88
CA ASP A 43 30.33 1.54 5.27
C ASP A 43 29.14 2.48 5.00
N PHE A 44 29.08 3.14 3.84
CA PHE A 44 27.81 3.76 3.43
C PHE A 44 26.85 2.69 2.93
N PRO A 45 25.54 2.80 3.22
CA PRO A 45 24.57 1.88 2.65
C PRO A 45 24.68 1.84 1.12
N ALA A 46 24.86 0.63 0.56
CA ALA A 46 25.10 0.44 -0.88
C ALA A 46 24.01 1.08 -1.74
N TYR A 47 22.75 1.00 -1.29
CA TYR A 47 21.61 1.59 -1.99
C TYR A 47 21.71 3.12 -2.15
N LEU A 48 22.34 3.84 -1.21
CA LEU A 48 22.54 5.29 -1.34
C LEU A 48 23.59 5.60 -2.41
N GLN A 49 24.66 4.80 -2.45
CA GLN A 49 25.70 4.96 -3.47
C GLN A 49 25.16 4.64 -4.87
N ASP A 50 24.36 3.59 -4.99
CA ASP A 50 23.74 3.18 -6.26
C ASP A 50 22.72 4.21 -6.74
N ALA A 51 21.90 4.76 -5.83
CA ALA A 51 20.98 5.84 -6.15
C ALA A 51 21.73 7.10 -6.63
N TYR A 52 22.79 7.50 -5.92
CA TYR A 52 23.63 8.63 -6.32
C TYR A 52 24.25 8.41 -7.70
N ARG A 53 24.89 7.25 -7.92
CA ARG A 53 25.51 6.92 -9.22
C ARG A 53 24.49 6.92 -10.36
N THR A 54 23.30 6.38 -10.11
CA THR A 54 22.22 6.35 -11.10
C THR A 54 21.76 7.77 -11.45
N GLU A 55 21.57 8.64 -10.46
CA GLU A 55 21.21 10.04 -10.68
C GLU A 55 22.29 10.79 -11.47
N GLN A 56 23.57 10.65 -11.06
CA GLN A 56 24.69 11.27 -11.77
C GLN A 56 24.79 10.75 -13.21
N PHE A 57 24.65 9.44 -13.42
CA PHE A 57 24.69 8.85 -14.76
C PHE A 57 23.57 9.40 -15.65
N ASN A 58 22.35 9.55 -15.13
CA ASN A 58 21.23 10.13 -15.87
C ASN A 58 21.47 11.61 -16.22
N GLN A 59 22.03 12.40 -15.29
CA GLN A 59 22.41 13.79 -15.56
C GLN A 59 23.50 13.89 -16.63
N ILE A 60 24.52 13.03 -16.54
CA ILE A 60 25.60 12.91 -17.53
C ILE A 60 25.04 12.54 -18.89
N LYS A 61 24.12 11.57 -18.98
CA LYS A 61 23.47 11.17 -20.23
C LYS A 61 22.66 12.32 -20.84
N ALA A 62 21.91 13.06 -20.02
CA ALA A 62 21.14 14.22 -20.47
C ALA A 62 22.05 15.35 -20.99
N ALA A 63 23.14 15.65 -20.28
CA ALA A 63 24.14 16.62 -20.72
C ALA A 63 24.90 16.16 -21.97
N PHE A 64 25.22 14.85 -22.05
CA PHE A 64 25.89 14.24 -23.19
C PHE A 64 25.12 14.45 -24.50
N ALA A 65 23.79 14.39 -24.44
CA ALA A 65 22.91 14.56 -25.59
C ALA A 65 22.86 16.01 -26.14
N GLN A 66 23.36 17.01 -25.41
CA GLN A 66 23.27 18.43 -25.80
C GLN A 66 24.33 18.87 -26.81
N TYR A 67 25.44 18.13 -26.93
CA TYR A 67 26.58 18.52 -27.75
C TYR A 67 26.89 17.51 -28.84
N ASP A 68 27.13 18.03 -30.06
CA ASP A 68 27.48 17.20 -31.21
C ASP A 68 28.90 16.60 -31.07
N PHE A 69 29.82 17.34 -30.43
CA PHE A 69 31.22 16.97 -30.31
C PHE A 69 31.76 17.07 -28.89
N TRP A 70 32.62 16.12 -28.53
CA TRP A 70 33.25 16.02 -27.22
C TRP A 70 34.75 15.85 -27.33
N TRP A 71 35.51 16.70 -26.65
CA TRP A 71 36.94 16.48 -26.45
C TRP A 71 37.13 15.30 -25.53
N VAL A 72 37.88 14.30 -25.94
CA VAL A 72 38.18 13.10 -25.14
C VAL A 72 39.67 13.02 -24.90
N GLY A 73 40.08 12.75 -23.67
CA GLY A 73 41.48 12.63 -23.33
C GLY A 73 41.77 11.51 -22.34
N VAL A 74 43.06 11.21 -22.21
CA VAL A 74 43.63 10.18 -21.32
C VAL A 74 44.39 10.84 -20.17
N ALA A 75 44.87 10.05 -19.18
CA ALA A 75 45.57 10.56 -18.01
C ALA A 75 46.62 11.65 -18.36
N ASN A 76 46.65 12.74 -17.56
CA ASN A 76 47.33 14.04 -17.79
C ASN A 76 46.56 15.12 -18.55
N GLN A 77 45.24 14.99 -18.73
CA GLN A 77 44.36 16.02 -19.30
C GLN A 77 44.65 16.41 -20.76
N GLU A 78 45.39 15.60 -21.50
CA GLU A 78 45.64 15.88 -22.92
C GLU A 78 44.43 15.47 -23.77
N LYS A 79 43.86 16.44 -24.48
CA LYS A 79 42.80 16.23 -25.48
C LYS A 79 43.39 15.58 -26.72
N VAL A 80 43.34 14.25 -26.78
CA VAL A 80 43.96 13.44 -27.83
C VAL A 80 42.95 12.91 -28.84
N MET A 81 41.65 12.93 -28.53
CA MET A 81 40.59 12.47 -29.42
C MET A 81 39.38 13.42 -29.39
N LEU A 82 38.57 13.35 -30.45
CA LEU A 82 37.33 14.09 -30.60
C LEU A 82 36.21 13.09 -30.92
N TYR A 83 35.22 12.97 -30.04
CA TYR A 83 34.07 12.11 -30.27
C TYR A 83 32.97 12.88 -31.01
N ASP A 84 32.55 12.36 -32.16
CA ASP A 84 31.37 12.79 -32.91
C ASP A 84 30.17 11.96 -32.46
N SER A 85 29.21 12.59 -31.77
CA SER A 85 28.01 11.92 -31.27
C SER A 85 26.99 11.57 -32.35
N LYS A 86 27.03 12.24 -33.52
CA LYS A 86 26.11 12.00 -34.64
C LYS A 86 26.55 10.78 -35.44
N GLN A 87 27.85 10.68 -35.71
CA GLN A 87 28.43 9.55 -36.42
C GLN A 87 28.88 8.42 -35.48
N ARG A 88 28.96 8.68 -34.17
CA ARG A 88 29.47 7.76 -33.13
C ARG A 88 30.88 7.27 -33.42
N LEU A 89 31.71 8.17 -33.96
CA LEU A 89 33.10 7.94 -34.32
C LEU A 89 34.02 8.76 -33.41
N LEU A 90 35.19 8.18 -33.09
CA LEU A 90 36.31 8.95 -32.53
C LEU A 90 37.21 9.42 -33.65
N TRP A 91 37.63 10.68 -33.58
CA TRP A 91 38.53 11.33 -34.51
C TRP A 91 39.82 11.71 -33.80
N ASP A 92 40.92 11.76 -34.55
CA ASP A 92 42.15 12.38 -34.08
C ASP A 92 41.89 13.86 -33.80
N ALA A 93 42.10 14.30 -32.55
CA ALA A 93 41.91 15.69 -32.15
C ALA A 93 43.02 16.62 -32.64
N LYS A 94 44.19 16.07 -32.97
CA LYS A 94 45.38 16.82 -33.39
C LYS A 94 45.95 16.26 -34.69
N PRO A 95 45.16 16.24 -35.77
CA PRO A 95 45.59 15.64 -37.02
C PRO A 95 46.78 16.39 -37.64
N ASP A 96 47.64 15.66 -38.36
CA ASP A 96 48.83 16.21 -39.02
C ASP A 96 48.43 16.97 -40.29
N ALA A 97 48.15 18.26 -40.14
CA ALA A 97 47.81 19.19 -41.22
C ALA A 97 49.03 19.86 -41.87
N ARG A 98 50.23 19.28 -41.74
CA ARG A 98 51.49 19.85 -42.27
C ARG A 98 52.22 18.91 -43.21
N THR A 99 52.11 17.61 -43.00
CA THR A 99 52.78 16.59 -43.81
C THR A 99 51.80 15.93 -44.78
N GLY A 100 51.96 16.18 -46.08
CA GLY A 100 51.21 15.48 -47.11
C GLY A 100 51.70 14.03 -47.26
N LEU A 101 50.77 13.09 -47.35
CA LEU A 101 51.03 11.65 -47.48
C LEU A 101 50.22 11.07 -48.63
N TYR A 102 50.73 10.02 -49.26
CA TYR A 102 49.94 9.19 -50.18
C TYR A 102 49.08 8.19 -49.38
N GLU A 103 48.03 7.66 -50.01
CA GLU A 103 47.03 6.81 -49.36
C GLU A 103 47.64 5.63 -48.56
N ASN A 104 48.61 4.92 -49.13
CA ASN A 104 49.22 3.75 -48.47
C ASN A 104 50.02 4.13 -47.21
N ASP A 105 50.79 5.21 -47.28
CA ASP A 105 51.54 5.74 -46.13
C ASP A 105 50.59 6.27 -45.06
N GLY A 106 49.51 6.94 -45.49
CA GLY A 106 48.43 7.38 -44.62
C GLY A 106 47.73 6.24 -43.89
N LYS A 107 47.42 5.13 -44.58
CA LYS A 107 46.85 3.92 -43.97
C LYS A 107 47.77 3.30 -42.93
N GLN A 108 49.07 3.19 -43.24
CA GLN A 108 50.06 2.65 -42.31
C GLN A 108 50.22 3.55 -41.08
N LYS A 109 50.35 4.86 -41.27
CA LYS A 109 50.47 5.84 -40.18
C LYS A 109 49.21 5.86 -39.31
N ALA A 110 48.02 5.80 -39.90
CA ALA A 110 46.76 5.70 -39.15
C ALA A 110 46.71 4.43 -38.29
N ALA A 111 47.05 3.26 -38.84
CA ALA A 111 47.01 1.99 -38.10
C ALA A 111 48.01 1.91 -36.92
N GLN A 112 49.07 2.72 -36.95
CA GLN A 112 50.06 2.82 -35.89
C GLN A 112 49.61 3.71 -34.72
N LEU A 113 48.57 4.53 -34.89
CA LEU A 113 48.04 5.38 -33.83
C LEU A 113 47.49 4.53 -32.67
N LYS A 114 47.77 4.99 -31.44
CA LYS A 114 47.28 4.41 -30.18
C LYS A 114 46.58 5.45 -29.30
N LEU A 115 45.91 6.41 -29.95
CA LEU A 115 45.17 7.46 -29.23
C LEU A 115 44.08 6.82 -28.36
N GLY A 116 43.95 7.27 -27.11
CA GLY A 116 42.97 6.70 -26.19
C GLY A 116 43.23 5.26 -25.76
N THR A 117 44.46 4.75 -25.92
CA THR A 117 44.80 3.31 -25.77
C THR A 117 44.00 2.38 -26.69
N LEU A 118 43.43 2.92 -27.78
CA LEU A 118 42.66 2.16 -28.76
C LEU A 118 43.53 1.71 -29.93
N ASP A 119 43.26 0.51 -30.41
CA ASP A 119 43.74 0.00 -31.69
C ASP A 119 42.77 0.32 -32.83
N LYS A 120 43.14 -0.01 -34.08
CA LYS A 120 42.29 0.06 -35.28
C LYS A 120 41.89 1.47 -35.74
N TRP A 121 42.74 2.45 -35.48
CA TRP A 121 42.67 3.75 -36.15
C TRP A 121 42.88 3.57 -37.66
N ARG A 122 42.07 4.25 -38.47
CA ARG A 122 42.06 4.12 -39.93
C ARG A 122 41.79 5.45 -40.63
N LEU A 123 42.01 5.47 -41.94
CA LEU A 123 41.46 6.53 -42.78
C LEU A 123 39.92 6.47 -42.76
N PRO A 124 39.24 7.63 -42.71
CA PRO A 124 37.79 7.69 -42.85
C PRO A 124 37.36 7.31 -44.26
N SER A 125 36.12 6.86 -44.42
CA SER A 125 35.48 6.82 -45.72
C SER A 125 35.21 8.25 -46.21
N ARG A 126 34.89 8.38 -47.50
CA ARG A 126 34.50 9.68 -48.07
C ARG A 126 33.32 10.28 -47.34
N ASP A 127 32.28 9.50 -47.09
CA ASP A 127 31.06 9.98 -46.46
C ASP A 127 31.28 10.30 -44.99
N GLU A 128 32.08 9.49 -44.28
CA GLU A 128 32.47 9.78 -42.90
C GLU A 128 33.14 11.14 -42.78
N LEU A 129 34.16 11.41 -43.61
CA LEU A 129 34.92 12.65 -43.58
C LEU A 129 34.11 13.87 -44.02
N VAL A 130 33.30 13.74 -45.07
CA VAL A 130 32.46 14.85 -45.55
C VAL A 130 31.40 15.23 -44.52
N VAL A 131 30.72 14.25 -43.90
CA VAL A 131 29.71 14.51 -42.87
C VAL A 131 30.36 15.14 -41.62
N PHE A 132 31.50 14.61 -41.17
CA PHE A 132 32.26 15.17 -40.07
C PHE A 132 32.65 16.63 -40.32
N ALA A 133 33.19 16.92 -41.50
CA ALA A 133 33.67 18.25 -41.87
C ALA A 133 32.54 19.26 -42.14
N ALA A 134 31.40 18.79 -42.65
CA ALA A 134 30.23 19.62 -42.93
C ALA A 134 29.46 20.05 -41.67
N ASN A 135 29.63 19.34 -40.55
CA ASN A 135 28.99 19.74 -39.30
C ASN A 135 29.55 21.09 -38.83
N THR A 136 28.69 22.11 -38.77
CA THR A 136 29.07 23.48 -38.43
C THR A 136 29.57 23.64 -37.00
N LYS A 137 29.24 22.69 -36.11
CA LYS A 137 29.70 22.65 -34.71
C LYS A 137 31.03 21.92 -34.53
N ASN A 138 31.62 21.37 -35.59
CA ASN A 138 32.90 20.68 -35.50
C ASN A 138 34.01 21.65 -35.08
N PRO A 139 34.71 21.42 -33.96
CA PRO A 139 35.73 22.35 -33.46
C PRO A 139 36.99 22.42 -34.34
N LEU A 140 37.21 21.44 -35.22
CA LEU A 140 38.31 21.47 -36.18
C LEU A 140 37.95 22.26 -37.44
N ARG A 141 36.69 22.66 -37.63
CA ARG A 141 36.23 23.38 -38.81
C ARG A 141 36.72 24.83 -38.78
N SER A 142 37.52 25.20 -39.78
CA SER A 142 38.00 26.57 -39.96
C SER A 142 38.45 26.79 -41.40
N GLY A 143 38.26 28.00 -41.92
CA GLY A 143 38.59 28.35 -43.31
C GLY A 143 37.38 28.36 -44.24
N ALA A 144 37.63 28.27 -45.55
CA ALA A 144 36.58 28.26 -46.57
C ALA A 144 35.75 26.95 -46.54
N ALA A 145 34.51 27.01 -47.06
CA ALA A 145 33.63 25.86 -47.26
C ALA A 145 33.47 24.95 -46.01
N ILE A 146 33.86 23.67 -46.12
CA ILE A 146 33.84 22.68 -45.02
C ILE A 146 35.25 22.28 -44.60
N ARG A 147 36.25 23.14 -44.81
CA ARG A 147 37.65 22.85 -44.44
C ARG A 147 37.82 22.55 -42.96
N LEU A 148 38.77 21.68 -42.66
CA LEU A 148 39.29 21.42 -41.33
C LEU A 148 40.67 22.06 -41.20
N LEU A 149 40.93 22.78 -40.12
CA LEU A 149 42.22 23.45 -39.83
C LEU A 149 42.72 24.37 -40.97
N ASN A 150 41.78 24.95 -41.73
CA ASN A 150 42.04 25.81 -42.90
C ASN A 150 42.74 25.10 -44.08
N VAL A 151 42.62 23.77 -44.13
CA VAL A 151 43.21 22.90 -45.15
C VAL A 151 42.12 22.22 -45.98
N ASN A 152 42.37 22.11 -47.29
CA ASN A 152 41.42 21.58 -48.28
C ASN A 152 41.61 20.10 -48.64
N TYR A 153 42.82 19.56 -48.73
CA TYR A 153 43.05 18.17 -49.19
C TYR A 153 43.30 17.17 -48.05
N TRP A 154 42.29 16.38 -47.70
CA TRP A 154 42.40 15.36 -46.64
C TRP A 154 42.33 13.93 -47.21
N LEU A 155 43.12 13.02 -46.64
CA LEU A 155 43.10 11.61 -46.99
C LEU A 155 41.81 10.92 -46.54
N CYS A 156 41.29 10.04 -47.39
CA CYS A 156 40.23 9.09 -47.09
C CYS A 156 40.54 7.73 -47.71
N ALA A 157 39.69 6.73 -47.47
CA ALA A 157 39.74 5.49 -48.22
C ALA A 157 39.59 5.76 -49.73
N GLY A 158 40.58 5.37 -50.54
CA GLY A 158 40.60 5.52 -52.00
C GLY A 158 41.35 6.74 -52.55
N GLY A 159 41.88 7.64 -51.70
CA GLY A 159 42.65 8.81 -52.15
C GLY A 159 42.51 10.03 -51.24
N ILE A 160 42.37 11.21 -51.84
CA ILE A 160 42.13 12.48 -51.14
C ILE A 160 40.75 13.05 -51.47
N ILE A 161 40.26 13.95 -50.63
CA ILE A 161 39.05 14.75 -50.84
C ILE A 161 39.40 16.22 -50.74
N ASP A 162 38.86 17.01 -51.68
CA ASP A 162 38.91 18.48 -51.67
C ASP A 162 37.70 19.05 -50.93
N LEU A 163 37.90 19.47 -49.68
CA LEU A 163 36.84 20.02 -48.82
C LEU A 163 36.32 21.39 -49.31
N ASP A 164 36.94 22.05 -50.29
CA ASP A 164 36.36 23.26 -50.92
C ASP A 164 35.14 22.94 -51.79
N ARG A 165 35.02 21.69 -52.24
CA ARG A 165 33.88 21.21 -53.04
C ARG A 165 32.64 20.90 -52.18
N GLY A 166 32.72 21.13 -50.86
CA GLY A 166 31.59 20.92 -49.96
C GLY A 166 31.12 19.47 -49.93
N THR A 167 29.80 19.28 -49.76
CA THR A 167 29.18 17.95 -49.74
C THR A 167 29.24 17.20 -51.07
N SER A 168 29.65 17.86 -52.16
CA SER A 168 29.82 17.28 -53.50
C SER A 168 31.24 16.77 -53.76
N ALA A 169 32.14 16.83 -52.78
CA ALA A 169 33.54 16.43 -52.96
C ALA A 169 33.68 14.94 -53.35
N SER A 170 34.42 14.64 -54.41
CA SER A 170 34.72 13.28 -54.87
C SER A 170 36.12 12.83 -54.44
N VAL A 171 36.35 11.51 -54.42
CA VAL A 171 37.66 10.94 -54.12
C VAL A 171 38.58 11.10 -55.32
N ILE A 172 39.77 11.65 -55.12
CA ILE A 172 40.82 11.81 -56.12
C ILE A 172 41.97 10.87 -55.77
N SER A 173 42.22 9.87 -56.63
CA SER A 173 43.30 8.90 -56.42
C SER A 173 44.66 9.43 -56.86
N GLY A 174 45.74 8.84 -56.36
CA GLY A 174 47.11 9.13 -56.80
C GLY A 174 47.70 10.48 -56.37
N CYS A 175 47.01 11.22 -55.50
CA CYS A 175 47.46 12.52 -54.98
C CYS A 175 47.83 12.43 -53.49
N SER A 176 48.71 13.31 -53.02
CA SER A 176 49.06 13.43 -51.61
C SER A 176 48.07 14.34 -50.86
N GLY A 177 47.71 14.00 -49.63
CA GLY A 177 46.84 14.80 -48.75
C GLY A 177 47.21 14.65 -47.28
N TYR A 178 46.54 15.41 -46.41
CA TYR A 178 46.81 15.40 -44.97
C TYR A 178 46.05 14.28 -44.25
N LEU A 179 46.61 13.78 -43.13
CA LEU A 179 46.05 12.66 -42.40
C LEU A 179 45.15 13.13 -41.25
N ILE A 180 43.88 12.75 -41.30
CA ILE A 180 42.99 12.69 -40.13
C ILE A 180 42.51 11.25 -40.00
N ALA A 181 42.73 10.64 -38.84
CA ALA A 181 42.31 9.26 -38.59
C ALA A 181 40.98 9.24 -37.81
N CYS A 182 40.20 8.20 -38.05
CA CYS A 182 39.00 7.90 -37.27
C CYS A 182 39.06 6.48 -36.70
N ASN A 183 38.30 6.23 -35.64
CA ASN A 183 38.14 4.94 -34.99
C ASN A 183 36.63 4.66 -34.78
N PRO A 184 36.12 3.48 -35.19
CA PRO A 184 34.69 3.15 -35.12
C PRO A 184 34.27 2.19 -33.99
N PRO A 185 34.81 2.22 -32.75
CA PRO A 185 34.44 1.24 -31.73
C PRO A 185 32.98 1.41 -31.27
N PHE A 186 32.38 2.57 -31.55
CA PHE A 186 31.07 2.97 -31.08
C PHE A 186 30.03 3.16 -32.19
N LEU A 187 30.37 2.87 -33.46
CA LEU A 187 29.54 3.15 -34.64
C LEU A 187 28.10 2.62 -34.49
N ASN A 188 27.94 1.44 -33.91
CA ASN A 188 26.64 0.77 -33.69
C ASN A 188 26.24 0.68 -32.21
N SER A 189 26.85 1.50 -31.35
CA SER A 189 26.64 1.47 -29.88
C SER A 189 25.74 2.61 -29.41
N THR A 190 25.26 2.56 -28.17
CA THR A 190 24.50 3.67 -27.57
C THR A 190 25.45 4.72 -26.95
N ALA A 191 24.93 5.92 -26.68
CA ALA A 191 25.66 6.92 -25.91
C ALA A 191 26.09 6.39 -24.53
N GLU A 192 25.28 5.54 -23.91
CA GLU A 192 25.60 4.89 -22.64
C GLU A 192 26.79 3.95 -22.77
N SER A 193 26.87 3.18 -23.86
CA SER A 193 28.03 2.33 -24.14
C SER A 193 29.32 3.16 -24.22
N PHE A 194 29.26 4.33 -24.87
CA PHE A 194 30.40 5.24 -24.93
C PHE A 194 30.77 5.79 -23.54
N ILE A 195 29.80 6.29 -22.77
CA ILE A 195 30.00 6.82 -21.42
C ILE A 195 30.63 5.74 -20.51
N ASN A 196 30.11 4.51 -20.56
CA ASN A 196 30.65 3.38 -19.80
C ASN A 196 32.06 3.00 -20.25
N ALA A 197 32.34 2.98 -21.55
CA ALA A 197 33.69 2.74 -22.05
C ALA A 197 34.66 3.84 -21.62
N ALA A 198 34.23 5.11 -21.61
CA ALA A 198 35.04 6.22 -21.13
C ALA A 198 35.36 6.09 -19.62
N LEU A 199 34.39 5.66 -18.80
CA LEU A 199 34.64 5.34 -17.39
C LEU A 199 35.65 4.19 -17.23
N GLN A 200 35.46 3.08 -17.96
CA GLN A 200 36.33 1.90 -17.90
C GLN A 200 37.77 2.19 -18.35
N ASN A 201 37.93 3.02 -19.38
CA ASN A 201 39.24 3.41 -19.90
C ASN A 201 39.83 4.65 -19.19
N ASN A 202 39.19 5.14 -18.13
CA ASN A 202 39.60 6.33 -17.38
C ASN A 202 39.80 7.58 -18.29
N TRP A 203 38.95 7.74 -19.29
CA TRP A 203 38.96 8.89 -20.20
C TRP A 203 38.13 10.03 -19.65
N PHE A 204 38.65 11.25 -19.61
CA PHE A 204 37.81 12.42 -19.36
C PHE A 204 37.20 12.92 -20.67
N PHE A 205 36.03 13.55 -20.60
CA PHE A 205 35.53 14.26 -21.78
C PHE A 205 34.80 15.56 -21.46
N GLN A 206 35.02 16.56 -22.30
CA GLN A 206 34.54 17.93 -22.15
C GLN A 206 33.76 18.36 -23.41
N PRO A 207 32.67 19.12 -23.27
CA PRO A 207 31.91 19.61 -24.41
C PRO A 207 32.77 20.54 -25.27
N CYS A 208 32.66 20.42 -26.59
CA CYS A 208 33.30 21.35 -27.52
C CYS A 208 32.56 22.70 -27.53
N GLY A 209 33.29 23.80 -27.71
CA GLY A 209 32.71 25.15 -27.77
C GLY A 209 32.43 25.80 -26.42
N VAL A 210 32.75 25.14 -25.31
CA VAL A 210 32.60 25.70 -23.95
C VAL A 210 33.99 25.88 -23.32
N ASN A 211 34.33 27.11 -22.95
CA ASN A 211 35.60 27.42 -22.29
C ASN A 211 35.59 26.92 -20.85
N ASN A 212 36.68 26.29 -20.40
CA ASN A 212 36.88 25.78 -19.04
C ASN A 212 35.79 24.80 -18.55
N ALA A 213 35.17 24.05 -19.47
CA ALA A 213 34.16 23.06 -19.09
C ALA A 213 34.77 21.97 -18.18
N PRO A 214 34.11 21.56 -17.09
CA PRO A 214 34.57 20.46 -16.26
C PRO A 214 34.50 19.14 -17.03
N ASP A 215 35.25 18.14 -16.57
CA ASP A 215 35.08 16.76 -17.04
C ASP A 215 33.68 16.25 -16.64
N LEU A 216 32.90 15.80 -17.63
CA LEU A 216 31.54 15.37 -17.40
C LEU A 216 31.48 14.11 -16.50
N LEU A 217 32.52 13.28 -16.51
CA LEU A 217 32.57 12.04 -15.70
C LEU A 217 33.08 12.25 -14.28
N ALA A 218 33.52 13.45 -13.91
CA ALA A 218 34.09 13.72 -12.59
C ALA A 218 33.18 13.27 -11.42
N PRO A 219 31.84 13.49 -11.45
CA PRO A 219 30.96 13.06 -10.35
C PRO A 219 30.92 11.54 -10.12
N LEU A 220 31.24 10.72 -11.13
CA LEU A 220 31.21 9.26 -11.02
C LEU A 220 32.54 8.65 -10.57
N ARG A 221 33.62 9.44 -10.49
CA ARG A 221 34.97 8.96 -10.14
C ARG A 221 35.32 9.11 -8.65
N GLY A 222 34.56 9.91 -7.91
CA GLY A 222 34.77 10.16 -6.49
C GLY A 222 33.64 9.58 -5.64
N THR A 223 33.85 9.61 -4.33
CA THR A 223 32.78 9.36 -3.35
C THR A 223 32.09 10.70 -3.05
N PRO A 224 30.75 10.78 -3.12
CA PRO A 224 30.02 12.00 -2.77
C PRO A 224 30.26 12.36 -1.30
N ASP A 225 30.15 13.64 -0.98
CA ASP A 225 30.12 14.08 0.42
C ASP A 225 28.84 13.58 1.12
N LEU A 226 28.88 13.55 2.46
CA LEU A 226 27.78 13.01 3.27
C LEU A 226 26.45 13.72 3.06
N LYS A 227 26.45 15.05 2.83
CA LYS A 227 25.20 15.81 2.66
C LYS A 227 24.55 15.42 1.35
N THR A 228 25.33 15.35 0.29
CA THR A 228 24.87 14.91 -1.03
C THR A 228 24.33 13.48 -0.98
N LEU A 229 25.05 12.56 -0.32
CA LEU A 229 24.67 11.15 -0.26
C LEU A 229 23.40 10.90 0.58
N TYR A 230 23.24 11.59 1.73
CA TYR A 230 22.13 11.36 2.65
C TYR A 230 20.93 12.28 2.43
N SER A 231 21.05 13.36 1.65
CA SER A 231 19.93 14.28 1.37
C SER A 231 18.64 13.56 0.91
N PRO A 232 18.69 12.53 0.04
CA PRO A 232 17.48 11.86 -0.42
C PRO A 232 17.06 10.65 0.44
N ILE A 233 17.67 10.38 1.61
CA ILE A 233 17.49 9.10 2.33
C ILE A 233 16.01 8.76 2.62
N ASP A 234 15.23 9.70 3.15
CA ASP A 234 13.83 9.49 3.48
C ASP A 234 12.94 9.52 2.21
N TRP A 235 13.35 10.26 1.18
CA TRP A 235 12.67 10.33 -0.13
C TRP A 235 12.80 9.04 -0.93
N LEU A 236 13.96 8.39 -0.87
CA LEU A 236 14.24 7.13 -1.56
C LEU A 236 13.35 5.99 -1.03
N ALA A 237 13.14 5.95 0.29
CA ALA A 237 12.33 4.90 0.94
C ALA A 237 10.83 5.16 0.83
N ALA A 238 10.35 6.37 1.14
CA ALA A 238 8.92 6.65 1.35
C ALA A 238 8.40 7.94 0.67
N ARG A 239 9.19 8.55 -0.23
CA ARG A 239 8.88 9.85 -0.88
C ARG A 239 8.55 10.99 0.10
N LEU A 240 9.09 10.89 1.32
CA LEU A 240 9.09 12.01 2.27
C LEU A 240 9.95 13.17 1.72
N PRO A 241 9.77 14.40 2.21
CA PRO A 241 10.57 15.54 1.77
C PRO A 241 12.08 15.27 1.87
N LYS A 242 12.83 15.64 0.83
CA LYS A 242 14.30 15.57 0.84
C LYS A 242 14.86 16.44 1.97
N LEU A 243 15.97 16.01 2.57
CA LEU A 243 16.58 16.75 3.67
C LEU A 243 17.25 18.02 3.14
N GLU A 244 16.87 19.13 3.76
CA GLU A 244 17.45 20.45 3.51
C GLU A 244 18.88 20.54 4.05
N ALA A 245 19.68 21.47 3.51
CA ALA A 245 21.06 21.69 3.97
C ALA A 245 21.15 21.96 5.50
N ALA A 246 20.15 22.65 6.06
CA ALA A 246 20.06 22.94 7.49
C ALA A 246 19.97 21.68 8.36
N GLN A 247 19.42 20.56 7.85
CA GLN A 247 19.37 19.30 8.58
C GLN A 247 20.75 18.81 8.99
N PHE A 248 21.77 19.13 8.20
CA PHE A 248 23.13 18.61 8.40
C PHE A 248 23.99 19.51 9.28
N ASN A 249 23.77 20.82 9.32
CA ASN A 249 24.70 21.77 9.94
C ASN A 249 24.09 22.65 11.04
N ASP A 250 22.76 22.73 11.16
CA ASP A 250 22.10 23.51 12.20
C ASP A 250 22.36 22.89 13.59
N PRO A 251 22.75 23.68 14.61
CA PRO A 251 23.01 23.19 15.96
C PRO A 251 21.84 22.45 16.63
N ASN A 252 20.61 22.76 16.24
CA ASN A 252 19.39 22.14 16.78
C ASN A 252 18.87 20.98 15.92
N LYS A 253 19.53 20.66 14.79
CA LYS A 253 19.22 19.52 13.93
C LYS A 253 20.36 18.49 13.96
N GLY A 254 20.49 17.69 12.90
CA GLY A 254 21.50 16.63 12.76
C GLY A 254 20.89 15.29 12.31
N MET A 255 21.76 14.33 12.00
CA MET A 255 21.37 13.02 11.48
C MET A 255 21.38 11.95 12.57
N TRP A 256 20.34 11.12 12.62
CA TRP A 256 20.27 9.97 13.53
C TRP A 256 21.27 8.87 13.14
N GLU A 257 21.53 8.74 11.84
CA GLU A 257 22.42 7.76 11.23
C GLU A 257 23.88 8.00 11.59
N PHE A 258 24.25 9.25 11.89
CA PHE A 258 25.60 9.64 12.31
C PHE A 258 25.81 9.55 13.82
N TRP A 259 24.77 9.18 14.59
CA TRP A 259 24.92 8.99 16.02
C TRP A 259 25.90 7.85 16.32
N ASN A 260 26.85 8.10 17.23
CA ASN A 260 28.03 7.27 17.53
C ASN A 260 29.18 7.29 16.50
N TRP A 261 29.14 8.16 15.48
CA TRP A 261 30.31 8.40 14.61
C TRP A 261 31.30 9.37 15.29
N ASP A 262 32.56 9.39 14.82
CA ASP A 262 33.59 10.27 15.37
C ASP A 262 33.27 11.75 15.13
N ALA A 263 33.31 12.55 16.20
CA ALA A 263 32.91 13.95 16.16
C ALA A 263 33.86 14.83 15.34
N ASN A 264 35.16 14.51 15.28
CA ASN A 264 36.12 15.28 14.49
C ASN A 264 35.91 15.03 12.99
N ASP A 265 35.62 13.79 12.61
CA ASP A 265 35.32 13.43 11.22
C ASP A 265 34.04 14.11 10.74
N LEU A 266 32.97 14.10 11.55
CA LEU A 266 31.73 14.80 11.25
C LEU A 266 31.94 16.32 11.14
N HIS A 267 32.75 16.89 12.03
CA HIS A 267 33.10 18.31 11.99
C HIS A 267 33.87 18.67 10.71
N ALA A 268 34.85 17.84 10.32
CA ALA A 268 35.61 18.01 9.09
C ALA A 268 34.72 17.91 7.84
N ALA A 269 33.71 17.03 7.86
CA ALA A 269 32.69 16.92 6.81
C ALA A 269 31.62 18.04 6.88
N GLY A 270 31.64 18.88 7.92
CA GLY A 270 30.67 19.96 8.12
C GLY A 270 29.24 19.45 8.33
N VAL A 271 29.07 18.29 8.95
CA VAL A 271 27.79 17.66 9.30
C VAL A 271 27.69 17.40 10.82
N ARG A 272 26.48 17.15 11.31
CA ARG A 272 26.20 16.91 12.73
C ARG A 272 25.43 15.61 12.93
N ALA A 273 25.83 14.85 13.94
CA ALA A 273 25.04 13.76 14.48
C ALA A 273 23.95 14.31 15.42
N ARG A 274 22.85 13.57 15.56
CA ARG A 274 21.78 13.86 16.49
C ARG A 274 21.40 12.59 17.24
N ASN A 275 21.34 12.67 18.56
CA ASN A 275 20.86 11.54 19.37
C ASN A 275 19.37 11.31 19.07
N PRO A 276 18.95 10.14 18.56
CA PRO A 276 17.53 9.89 18.35
C PRO A 276 16.72 9.90 19.66
N ALA A 277 17.33 9.61 20.82
CA ALA A 277 16.62 9.57 22.09
C ALA A 277 16.06 10.95 22.52
N ILE A 278 16.70 12.06 22.14
CA ILE A 278 16.20 13.40 22.47
C ILE A 278 15.03 13.84 21.55
N ASP A 279 14.76 13.07 20.49
CA ASP A 279 13.64 13.30 19.58
C ASP A 279 12.42 12.43 19.90
N VAL A 280 12.52 11.55 20.90
CA VAL A 280 11.39 10.74 21.35
C VAL A 280 10.34 11.64 21.98
N LYS A 281 9.09 11.45 21.57
CA LYS A 281 7.91 12.11 22.10
C LYS A 281 7.22 11.20 23.11
N ASP A 282 6.74 11.80 24.20
CA ASP A 282 5.93 11.13 25.22
C ASP A 282 4.46 10.96 24.82
N TRP A 283 4.13 11.25 23.56
CA TRP A 283 2.78 11.23 23.05
C TRP A 283 2.39 9.86 22.51
N ASN A 284 1.09 9.59 22.54
CA ASN A 284 0.51 8.35 22.03
C ASN A 284 0.20 8.47 20.54
N VAL A 285 0.38 7.38 19.81
CA VAL A 285 -0.06 7.23 18.41
C VAL A 285 -1.14 6.17 18.36
N THR A 286 -2.22 6.45 17.65
CA THR A 286 -3.31 5.49 17.44
C THR A 286 -3.41 5.15 15.97
N ILE A 287 -3.66 3.87 15.67
CA ILE A 287 -3.76 3.35 14.31
C ILE A 287 -5.05 2.54 14.20
N ASP A 288 -5.97 3.04 13.38
CA ASP A 288 -7.10 2.28 12.88
C ASP A 288 -6.70 1.58 11.58
N PHE A 289 -6.37 0.30 11.67
CA PHE A 289 -6.00 -0.53 10.52
C PHE A 289 -7.25 -1.09 9.84
N GLY A 290 -7.89 -0.27 8.99
CA GLY A 290 -9.11 -0.64 8.28
C GLY A 290 -8.88 -1.45 6.99
N THR A 291 -9.93 -2.15 6.54
CA THR A 291 -9.91 -3.00 5.32
C THR A 291 -9.56 -2.21 4.06
N SER A 292 -10.18 -1.04 3.87
CA SER A 292 -9.98 -0.19 2.68
C SER A 292 -8.95 0.91 2.92
N SER A 293 -8.93 1.47 4.13
CA SER A 293 -8.12 2.63 4.50
C SER A 293 -7.65 2.49 5.95
N THR A 294 -6.44 2.96 6.23
CA THR A 294 -5.84 3.09 7.55
C THR A 294 -5.83 4.56 7.97
N VAL A 295 -6.28 4.84 9.19
CA VAL A 295 -6.18 6.18 9.77
C VAL A 295 -5.15 6.16 10.89
N VAL A 296 -4.28 7.16 10.91
CA VAL A 296 -3.28 7.33 11.97
C VAL A 296 -3.51 8.68 12.63
N ALA A 297 -3.65 8.67 13.95
CA ALA A 297 -3.72 9.87 14.76
C ALA A 297 -2.61 9.88 15.82
N TYR A 298 -2.25 11.07 16.31
CA TYR A 298 -1.30 11.24 17.40
C TYR A 298 -1.70 12.41 18.28
N ASP A 299 -1.30 12.33 19.55
CA ASP A 299 -1.39 13.45 20.47
C ASP A 299 -0.22 14.43 20.25
N ASP A 300 -0.51 15.73 20.31
CA ASP A 300 0.48 16.81 20.37
C ASP A 300 0.09 17.75 21.50
N ASN A 301 0.52 17.40 22.71
CA ASN A 301 0.23 18.14 23.95
C ASN A 301 -1.27 18.35 24.17
N GLY A 302 -2.07 17.29 24.07
CA GLY A 302 -3.53 17.33 24.25
C GLY A 302 -4.29 17.78 23.00
N GLN A 303 -3.61 18.03 21.88
CA GLN A 303 -4.25 18.30 20.58
C GLN A 303 -4.12 17.09 19.67
N HIS A 304 -5.25 16.51 19.28
CA HIS A 304 -5.26 15.35 18.39
C HIS A 304 -5.06 15.76 16.94
N LYS A 305 -4.15 15.08 16.24
CA LYS A 305 -3.81 15.36 14.85
C LYS A 305 -3.82 14.08 14.02
N LEU A 306 -4.20 14.19 12.75
CA LEU A 306 -4.18 13.09 11.78
C LEU A 306 -2.91 13.12 10.92
N LEU A 307 -2.53 11.96 10.37
CA LEU A 307 -1.38 11.82 9.48
C LEU A 307 -1.78 11.36 8.06
N ARG A 308 -1.17 12.01 7.08
CA ARG A 308 -1.21 11.67 5.65
C ARG A 308 -0.03 10.77 5.30
N ILE A 309 -0.25 9.74 4.51
CA ILE A 309 0.74 8.68 4.21
C ILE A 309 0.73 8.39 2.71
N GLY A 310 1.92 8.44 2.08
CA GLY A 310 2.07 8.16 0.66
C GLY A 310 1.44 9.19 -0.28
N VAL A 311 1.24 10.44 0.18
CA VAL A 311 0.77 11.54 -0.66
C VAL A 311 1.81 11.95 -1.70
N GLN A 312 1.35 12.38 -2.88
CA GLN A 312 2.22 12.73 -4.01
C GLN A 312 2.94 14.08 -3.82
N ASP A 313 2.25 15.05 -3.20
CA ASP A 313 2.77 16.39 -3.01
C ASP A 313 2.43 16.92 -1.61
N PHE A 314 3.46 17.08 -0.79
CA PHE A 314 3.32 17.66 0.55
C PHE A 314 3.05 19.18 0.53
N TRP A 315 3.25 19.85 -0.60
CA TRP A 315 2.98 21.28 -0.79
C TRP A 315 1.55 21.56 -1.26
N ALA A 316 0.84 20.55 -1.76
CA ALA A 316 -0.56 20.67 -2.10
C ALA A 316 -1.41 20.93 -0.85
N LYS A 317 -2.46 21.76 -1.00
CA LYS A 317 -3.42 22.03 0.06
C LYS A 317 -4.04 20.70 0.52
N GLU A 318 -4.06 20.49 1.82
CA GLU A 318 -4.61 19.29 2.43
C GLU A 318 -6.11 19.14 2.16
N HIS A 319 -6.52 17.91 1.91
CA HIS A 319 -7.92 17.52 1.80
C HIS A 319 -8.25 16.45 2.86
N PRO A 320 -9.48 16.40 3.43
CA PRO A 320 -9.86 15.36 4.39
C PRO A 320 -9.54 13.92 3.96
N SER A 321 -9.69 13.62 2.66
CA SER A 321 -9.37 12.29 2.11
C SER A 321 -7.89 11.93 2.19
N ASP A 322 -6.99 12.90 2.33
CA ASP A 322 -5.55 12.62 2.44
C ASP A 322 -5.21 11.88 3.74
N TYR A 323 -6.05 12.03 4.77
CA TYR A 323 -5.91 11.37 6.08
C TYR A 323 -6.54 9.97 6.11
N GLU A 324 -7.25 9.58 5.05
CA GLU A 324 -7.80 8.25 4.86
C GLU A 324 -6.86 7.42 3.98
N ASN A 325 -5.76 6.94 4.57
CA ASN A 325 -4.65 6.36 3.83
C ASN A 325 -5.02 4.96 3.27
N PRO A 326 -5.08 4.71 1.95
CA PRO A 326 -5.43 3.40 1.43
C PRO A 326 -4.56 2.26 2.00
N THR A 327 -5.18 1.13 2.32
CA THR A 327 -4.50 -0.06 2.88
C THR A 327 -4.02 -0.97 1.73
N VAL A 328 -3.11 -0.45 0.89
CA VAL A 328 -2.69 -1.07 -0.38
C VAL A 328 -1.18 -1.03 -0.56
N LEU A 329 -0.60 -2.08 -1.17
CA LEU A 329 0.79 -2.14 -1.63
C LEU A 329 0.88 -2.45 -3.14
N GLU A 330 1.79 -1.81 -3.88
CA GLU A 330 2.17 -2.18 -5.27
C GLU A 330 3.59 -2.74 -5.25
N LEU A 331 3.79 -4.03 -5.58
CA LEU A 331 5.10 -4.70 -5.60
C LEU A 331 5.70 -4.66 -7.02
N LEU A 332 6.63 -3.73 -7.26
CA LEU A 332 7.25 -3.52 -8.57
C LEU A 332 8.36 -4.53 -8.86
N ASP A 333 9.30 -4.69 -7.91
CA ASP A 333 10.39 -5.65 -7.95
C ASP A 333 10.50 -6.39 -6.61
N ILE A 334 9.83 -7.55 -6.55
CA ILE A 334 9.78 -8.33 -5.32
C ILE A 334 11.13 -8.96 -4.98
N ALA A 335 11.97 -9.27 -5.96
CA ALA A 335 13.28 -9.88 -5.70
C ALA A 335 14.24 -8.86 -5.05
N ALA A 336 14.29 -7.65 -5.60
CA ALA A 336 15.06 -6.55 -5.02
C ALA A 336 14.50 -6.15 -3.63
N LEU A 337 13.18 -6.05 -3.50
CA LEU A 337 12.51 -5.78 -2.22
C LEU A 337 12.91 -6.80 -1.16
N LEU A 338 12.75 -8.10 -1.43
CA LEU A 338 13.02 -9.15 -0.44
C LEU A 338 14.50 -9.20 -0.06
N THR A 339 15.39 -8.90 -1.00
CA THR A 339 16.83 -8.80 -0.75
C THR A 339 17.10 -7.66 0.23
N ALA A 340 16.65 -6.44 -0.08
CA ALA A 340 16.83 -5.28 0.80
C ALA A 340 16.17 -5.47 2.17
N TRP A 341 14.96 -6.04 2.20
CA TRP A 341 14.18 -6.28 3.40
C TRP A 341 14.81 -7.30 4.36
N ARG A 342 15.68 -8.19 3.88
CA ARG A 342 16.30 -9.25 4.70
C ARG A 342 17.71 -8.95 5.17
N ILE A 343 18.32 -7.86 4.68
CA ILE A 343 19.70 -7.47 5.05
C ILE A 343 19.72 -6.78 6.41
N ASP A 344 18.96 -5.70 6.56
CA ASP A 344 18.97 -4.88 7.77
C ASP A 344 17.64 -4.96 8.52
N ALA A 345 17.71 -5.15 9.84
CA ALA A 345 16.53 -5.12 10.69
C ALA A 345 15.91 -3.71 10.73
N TYR A 346 16.73 -2.66 10.81
CA TYR A 346 16.27 -1.29 11.04
C TYR A 346 16.55 -0.40 9.84
N ARG A 347 15.51 0.28 9.35
CA ARG A 347 15.54 1.12 8.14
C ARG A 347 16.24 0.41 6.97
N PRO A 348 15.79 -0.80 6.59
CA PRO A 348 16.36 -1.51 5.45
C PRO A 348 16.34 -0.63 4.21
N GLY A 349 17.32 -0.86 3.32
CA GLY A 349 17.48 -0.15 2.05
C GLY A 349 16.41 -0.46 0.99
N VAL A 350 15.15 -0.64 1.42
CA VAL A 350 13.98 -0.78 0.56
C VAL A 350 13.68 0.55 -0.08
N LEU A 351 13.48 0.53 -1.40
CA LEU A 351 13.26 1.73 -2.21
C LEU A 351 11.81 1.82 -2.67
N TRP A 352 11.30 3.04 -2.81
CA TRP A 352 9.95 3.33 -3.31
C TRP A 352 9.70 2.78 -4.72
N ASP A 353 10.74 2.64 -5.53
CA ASP A 353 10.64 2.10 -6.89
C ASP A 353 10.72 0.55 -6.92
N GLN A 354 10.89 -0.09 -5.76
CA GLN A 354 10.73 -1.54 -5.58
C GLN A 354 9.32 -1.88 -5.06
N VAL A 355 8.77 -1.02 -4.19
CA VAL A 355 7.42 -1.15 -3.63
C VAL A 355 6.85 0.22 -3.29
N ARG A 356 5.55 0.40 -3.58
CA ARG A 356 4.80 1.61 -3.23
C ARG A 356 3.68 1.28 -2.26
N CYS A 357 3.22 2.27 -1.52
CA CYS A 357 2.14 2.11 -0.55
C CYS A 357 1.06 3.19 -0.70
N SER A 358 -0.13 2.85 -0.21
CA SER A 358 -1.22 3.80 0.05
C SER A 358 -1.70 4.59 -1.18
N HIS A 359 -1.83 5.91 -1.08
CA HIS A 359 -2.42 6.77 -2.14
C HIS A 359 -1.77 6.55 -3.51
N GLU A 360 -0.44 6.45 -3.58
CA GLU A 360 0.25 6.22 -4.85
C GLU A 360 -0.08 4.85 -5.47
N ALA A 361 -0.08 3.78 -4.66
CA ALA A 361 -0.41 2.43 -5.14
C ALA A 361 -1.87 2.35 -5.62
N LEU A 362 -2.80 2.98 -4.89
CA LEU A 362 -4.20 3.04 -5.28
C LEU A 362 -4.43 3.90 -6.53
N HIS A 363 -3.76 5.05 -6.62
CA HIS A 363 -3.82 5.92 -7.80
C HIS A 363 -3.36 5.19 -9.05
N ARG A 364 -2.24 4.47 -8.98
CA ARG A 364 -1.71 3.62 -10.06
C ARG A 364 -2.70 2.55 -10.49
N LEU A 365 -3.30 1.83 -9.54
CA LEU A 365 -4.31 0.81 -9.84
C LEU A 365 -5.51 1.42 -10.57
N ARG A 366 -6.06 2.54 -10.08
CA ARG A 366 -7.25 3.19 -10.66
C ARG A 366 -7.03 3.71 -12.08
N HIS A 367 -5.83 4.21 -12.38
CA HIS A 367 -5.52 4.75 -13.71
C HIS A 367 -5.03 3.69 -14.70
N ASN A 368 -4.77 2.46 -14.26
CA ASN A 368 -4.26 1.37 -15.09
C ASN A 368 -5.06 0.07 -14.83
N GLU A 369 -6.36 0.19 -14.58
CA GLU A 369 -7.25 -0.93 -14.17
C GLU A 369 -7.36 -2.07 -15.19
N THR A 370 -6.96 -1.81 -16.45
CA THR A 370 -6.92 -2.81 -17.53
C THR A 370 -5.52 -3.33 -17.84
N ASP A 371 -4.48 -2.80 -17.18
CA ASP A 371 -3.11 -3.28 -17.32
C ASP A 371 -2.90 -4.48 -16.38
N LYS A 372 -2.77 -5.65 -17.00
CA LYS A 372 -2.59 -6.93 -16.30
C LYS A 372 -1.35 -6.94 -15.40
N ALA A 373 -0.26 -6.28 -15.80
CA ALA A 373 0.96 -6.24 -14.99
C ALA A 373 0.77 -5.37 -13.74
N VAL A 374 0.06 -4.24 -13.87
CA VAL A 374 -0.25 -3.39 -12.72
C VAL A 374 -1.21 -4.10 -11.76
N VAL A 375 -2.34 -4.61 -12.25
CA VAL A 375 -3.34 -5.29 -11.41
C VAL A 375 -2.73 -6.49 -10.67
N ALA A 376 -1.91 -7.29 -11.36
CA ALA A 376 -1.21 -8.44 -10.79
C ALA A 376 -0.21 -8.10 -9.68
N SER A 377 0.28 -6.88 -9.65
CA SER A 377 1.31 -6.42 -8.71
C SER A 377 0.77 -5.74 -7.46
N VAL A 378 -0.54 -5.43 -7.43
CA VAL A 378 -1.17 -4.65 -6.36
C VAL A 378 -1.89 -5.57 -5.38
N LEU A 379 -1.55 -5.45 -4.10
CA LEU A 379 -2.23 -6.10 -2.99
C LEU A 379 -3.20 -5.11 -2.34
N THR A 380 -4.49 -5.21 -2.63
CA THR A 380 -5.53 -4.29 -2.12
C THR A 380 -6.21 -4.72 -0.82
N LYS A 381 -5.96 -5.96 -0.38
CA LYS A 381 -6.72 -6.64 0.68
C LYS A 381 -5.83 -7.13 1.82
N LEU A 382 -4.93 -6.28 2.33
CA LEU A 382 -3.96 -6.68 3.37
C LEU A 382 -4.64 -7.22 4.64
N LYS A 383 -5.64 -6.52 5.18
CA LYS A 383 -6.38 -6.96 6.38
C LYS A 383 -7.07 -8.31 6.16
N GLN A 384 -7.67 -8.53 4.98
CA GLN A 384 -8.31 -9.81 4.64
C GLN A 384 -7.29 -10.92 4.37
N TRP A 385 -6.11 -10.63 3.80
CA TRP A 385 -5.04 -11.61 3.66
C TRP A 385 -4.57 -12.12 5.02
N ALA A 386 -4.43 -11.24 6.02
CA ALA A 386 -4.05 -11.63 7.38
C ALA A 386 -5.07 -12.58 8.05
N LEU A 387 -6.34 -12.52 7.64
CA LEU A 387 -7.40 -13.43 8.09
C LEU A 387 -7.40 -14.80 7.40
N ARG A 388 -6.72 -14.94 6.25
CA ARG A 388 -6.73 -16.18 5.45
C ARG A 388 -5.72 -17.18 6.02
N GLU A 389 -6.22 -18.26 6.60
CA GLU A 389 -5.39 -19.37 7.08
C GLU A 389 -5.36 -20.58 6.12
N THR A 390 -6.22 -20.60 5.09
CA THR A 390 -6.45 -21.78 4.27
C THR A 390 -5.45 -21.90 3.12
N LYS A 391 -4.77 -23.05 3.05
CA LYS A 391 -3.86 -23.41 1.93
C LYS A 391 -4.56 -23.62 0.58
N ALA A 392 -5.90 -23.61 0.55
CA ALA A 392 -6.68 -23.96 -0.63
C ALA A 392 -6.68 -22.87 -1.72
N ALA A 393 -6.41 -21.61 -1.37
CA ALA A 393 -6.37 -20.49 -2.31
C ALA A 393 -5.33 -19.43 -1.86
N PRO A 394 -4.03 -19.71 -2.03
CA PRO A 394 -2.98 -18.79 -1.61
C PRO A 394 -3.01 -17.50 -2.45
N VAL A 395 -2.71 -16.38 -1.80
CA VAL A 395 -2.62 -15.08 -2.49
C VAL A 395 -1.30 -15.01 -3.23
N ARG A 396 -1.34 -14.60 -4.51
CA ARG A 396 -0.17 -14.49 -5.37
C ARG A 396 -0.05 -13.06 -5.88
N ILE A 397 1.18 -12.59 -6.01
CA ILE A 397 1.50 -11.27 -6.57
C ILE A 397 2.57 -11.47 -7.64
N THR A 398 2.45 -10.78 -8.77
CA THR A 398 3.43 -10.83 -9.85
C THR A 398 4.19 -9.51 -9.91
N SER A 399 5.51 -9.56 -9.88
CA SER A 399 6.37 -8.38 -10.06
C SER A 399 6.26 -7.84 -11.48
N GLN A 400 6.08 -6.52 -11.62
CA GLN A 400 6.04 -5.86 -12.93
C GLN A 400 7.39 -5.96 -13.66
N ILE A 401 8.51 -5.87 -12.92
CA ILE A 401 9.85 -5.80 -13.53
C ILE A 401 10.37 -7.19 -13.93
N SER A 402 10.29 -8.17 -13.03
CA SER A 402 10.85 -9.52 -13.28
C SER A 402 9.84 -10.49 -13.89
N GLY A 403 8.53 -10.18 -13.84
CA GLY A 403 7.46 -11.12 -14.18
C GLY A 403 7.35 -12.30 -13.22
N LEU A 404 8.12 -12.31 -12.12
CA LEU A 404 8.13 -13.40 -11.16
C LEU A 404 6.86 -13.38 -10.31
N GLU A 405 6.17 -14.52 -10.29
CA GLU A 405 5.06 -14.76 -9.37
C GLU A 405 5.58 -15.17 -7.99
N HIS A 406 5.03 -14.56 -6.95
CA HIS A 406 5.34 -14.87 -5.57
C HIS A 406 4.08 -15.25 -4.81
N GLU A 407 4.12 -16.42 -4.19
CA GLU A 407 3.06 -16.91 -3.32
C GLU A 407 3.27 -16.40 -1.89
N LEU A 408 2.26 -15.71 -1.35
CA LEU A 408 2.30 -15.24 0.03
C LEU A 408 1.98 -16.40 0.99
N ALA A 409 2.90 -16.69 1.89
CA ALA A 409 2.68 -17.64 2.97
C ALA A 409 1.56 -17.14 3.91
N PRO A 410 0.84 -18.04 4.60
CA PRO A 410 -0.07 -17.65 5.68
C PRO A 410 0.65 -16.83 6.76
N LEU A 411 -0.09 -15.92 7.40
CA LEU A 411 0.47 -15.07 8.43
C LEU A 411 0.95 -15.90 9.64
N THR A 412 2.18 -15.63 10.08
CA THR A 412 2.82 -16.35 11.21
C THR A 412 3.03 -15.42 12.40
N LEU A 413 2.85 -15.97 13.60
CA LEU A 413 3.06 -15.22 14.85
C LEU A 413 4.57 -15.06 15.10
N ARG A 414 5.11 -13.87 14.84
CA ARG A 414 6.52 -13.53 15.10
C ARG A 414 6.62 -12.37 16.08
N MET A 415 6.43 -12.66 17.37
CA MET A 415 6.45 -11.64 18.40
C MET A 415 7.88 -11.17 18.70
N PRO A 416 8.20 -9.87 18.56
CA PRO A 416 9.46 -9.34 19.05
C PRO A 416 9.47 -9.34 20.59
N VAL A 417 10.63 -9.57 21.19
CA VAL A 417 10.80 -9.48 22.65
C VAL A 417 10.90 -8.01 23.04
N LYS A 418 10.05 -7.56 23.97
CA LYS A 418 10.04 -6.16 24.42
C LYS A 418 11.42 -5.72 24.91
N GLY A 419 11.87 -4.55 24.43
CA GLY A 419 13.18 -3.98 24.77
C GLY A 419 14.38 -4.68 24.11
N GLN A 420 14.18 -5.71 23.29
CA GLN A 420 15.29 -6.36 22.57
C GLN A 420 15.35 -5.91 21.09
N PRO A 421 16.57 -5.84 20.52
CA PRO A 421 16.74 -5.66 19.09
C PRO A 421 16.08 -6.79 18.29
N LEU A 422 15.48 -6.42 17.17
CA LEU A 422 14.89 -7.32 16.20
C LEU A 422 16.00 -7.96 15.37
N THR A 423 15.87 -9.26 15.14
CA THR A 423 16.71 -10.00 14.19
C THR A 423 15.93 -10.33 12.93
N VAL A 424 16.63 -10.35 11.81
CA VAL A 424 16.10 -10.78 10.50
C VAL A 424 16.92 -11.95 9.96
N SER A 425 16.26 -12.84 9.22
CA SER A 425 16.87 -13.99 8.56
C SER A 425 16.44 -14.07 7.09
N ALA A 426 17.31 -14.64 6.25
CA ALA A 426 16.96 -14.97 4.87
C ALA A 426 15.78 -15.96 4.76
N SER A 427 15.55 -16.76 5.81
CA SER A 427 14.44 -17.72 5.91
C SER A 427 13.13 -17.10 6.41
N ASP A 428 13.13 -15.82 6.79
CA ASP A 428 11.92 -15.18 7.31
C ASP A 428 10.85 -15.12 6.22
N PRO A 429 9.61 -15.58 6.50
CA PRO A 429 8.50 -15.43 5.57
C PRO A 429 8.23 -13.94 5.33
N PHE A 430 7.89 -13.60 4.09
CA PHE A 430 7.49 -12.25 3.74
C PHE A 430 6.11 -11.95 4.32
N ASP A 431 6.02 -10.82 5.03
CA ASP A 431 4.80 -10.36 5.68
C ASP A 431 4.46 -8.96 5.15
N PRO A 432 3.49 -8.83 4.23
CA PRO A 432 3.06 -7.54 3.71
C PRO A 432 2.46 -6.62 4.77
N VAL A 433 1.93 -7.13 5.90
CA VAL A 433 1.44 -6.29 7.00
C VAL A 433 2.62 -5.68 7.77
N GLU A 434 3.70 -6.44 7.98
CA GLU A 434 4.95 -5.93 8.56
C GLU A 434 5.55 -4.82 7.67
N LEU A 435 5.58 -5.03 6.34
CA LEU A 435 6.05 -4.03 5.38
C LEU A 435 5.17 -2.77 5.38
N TYR A 436 3.84 -2.93 5.41
CA TYR A 436 2.92 -1.80 5.48
C TYR A 436 3.12 -1.00 6.76
N ALA A 437 3.20 -1.66 7.91
CA ALA A 437 3.47 -1.00 9.19
C ALA A 437 4.84 -0.30 9.23
N TRP A 438 5.84 -0.80 8.50
CA TRP A 438 7.11 -0.10 8.31
C TRP A 438 6.97 1.21 7.54
N PHE A 439 6.17 1.25 6.46
CA PHE A 439 5.85 2.48 5.75
C PHE A 439 5.10 3.49 6.63
N LEU A 440 4.12 3.03 7.41
CA LEU A 440 3.45 3.87 8.41
C LEU A 440 4.48 4.43 9.39
N GLY A 441 5.35 3.57 9.91
CA GLY A 441 6.40 3.91 10.86
C GLY A 441 7.37 4.96 10.33
N LEU A 442 7.84 4.87 9.08
CA LEU A 442 8.69 5.89 8.47
C LEU A 442 8.01 7.26 8.42
N THR A 443 6.70 7.28 8.15
CA THR A 443 5.93 8.52 8.04
C THR A 443 5.59 9.10 9.41
N ILE A 444 5.27 8.26 10.39
CA ILE A 444 5.04 8.64 11.80
C ILE A 444 6.34 9.20 12.41
N ASN A 445 7.42 8.41 12.31
CA ASN A 445 8.75 8.67 12.87
C ASN A 445 9.63 9.51 11.94
N TRP A 446 9.07 10.62 11.46
CA TRP A 446 9.75 11.55 10.56
C TRP A 446 10.48 12.63 11.36
N ARG A 447 11.66 13.05 10.87
CA ARG A 447 12.59 13.94 11.59
C ARG A 447 11.98 15.27 12.03
N GLY A 448 11.08 15.84 11.23
CA GLY A 448 10.39 17.08 11.59
C GLY A 448 9.38 16.92 12.73
N ARG A 449 8.95 15.69 13.03
CA ARG A 449 7.97 15.37 14.09
C ARG A 449 8.63 14.75 15.32
N GLY A 450 9.69 13.96 15.11
CA GLY A 450 10.37 13.19 16.14
C GLY A 450 10.08 11.69 16.02
N LEU A 451 10.29 10.98 17.12
CA LEU A 451 10.13 9.53 17.22
C LEU A 451 9.05 9.20 18.25
N PHE A 452 8.27 8.16 18.00
CA PHE A 452 7.23 7.70 18.92
C PHE A 452 7.53 6.26 19.33
N LEU A 453 7.15 5.90 20.56
CA LEU A 453 7.37 4.56 21.10
C LEU A 453 6.09 3.90 21.58
N ARG A 454 4.98 4.63 21.74
CA ARG A 454 3.71 4.12 22.29
C ARG A 454 2.63 4.16 21.22
N TYR A 455 2.25 2.97 20.74
CA TYR A 455 1.28 2.80 19.68
C TYR A 455 0.08 1.99 20.18
N TYR A 456 -1.13 2.43 19.83
CA TYR A 456 -2.37 1.75 20.18
C TYR A 456 -3.18 1.45 18.93
N MET A 457 -3.78 0.27 18.87
CA MET A 457 -4.57 -0.20 17.75
C MET A 457 -5.96 -0.63 18.20
N THR A 458 -6.89 -0.62 17.25
CA THR A 458 -8.21 -1.24 17.38
C THR A 458 -8.32 -2.45 16.47
N PHE A 459 -9.19 -3.37 16.83
CA PHE A 459 -9.58 -4.50 16.00
C PHE A 459 -11.10 -4.67 15.98
N PRO A 460 -11.66 -5.26 14.90
CA PRO A 460 -13.05 -5.68 14.89
C PRO A 460 -13.30 -6.70 16.00
N VAL A 461 -14.50 -6.70 16.56
CA VAL A 461 -14.79 -7.53 17.73
C VAL A 461 -14.81 -9.02 17.36
N ALA A 462 -15.26 -9.35 16.16
CA ALA A 462 -15.37 -10.73 15.69
C ALA A 462 -14.02 -11.41 15.41
N TYR A 463 -12.89 -10.70 15.49
CA TYR A 463 -11.59 -11.29 15.14
C TYR A 463 -11.09 -12.24 16.23
N PRO A 464 -10.66 -13.46 15.86
CA PRO A 464 -10.00 -14.37 16.79
C PRO A 464 -8.74 -13.76 17.42
N THR A 465 -8.51 -14.03 18.70
CA THR A 465 -7.38 -13.49 19.45
C THR A 465 -6.04 -13.85 18.81
N ASP A 466 -5.89 -15.07 18.28
CA ASP A 466 -4.64 -15.49 17.62
C ASP A 466 -4.34 -14.66 16.37
N ILE A 467 -5.35 -14.31 15.57
CA ILE A 467 -5.22 -13.43 14.40
C ILE A 467 -4.87 -12.01 14.83
N LYS A 468 -5.54 -11.47 15.87
CA LYS A 468 -5.20 -10.15 16.43
C LYS A 468 -3.73 -10.11 16.88
N GLN A 469 -3.28 -11.14 17.60
CA GLN A 469 -1.88 -11.24 18.04
C GLN A 469 -0.92 -11.32 16.85
N LYS A 470 -1.23 -12.10 15.81
CA LYS A 470 -0.41 -12.15 14.58
C LYS A 470 -0.29 -10.76 13.93
N ILE A 471 -1.40 -10.03 13.76
CA ILE A 471 -1.38 -8.68 13.18
C ILE A 471 -0.61 -7.70 14.08
N LEU A 472 -0.86 -7.72 15.40
CA LEU A 472 -0.09 -6.93 16.37
C LEU A 472 1.40 -7.23 16.29
N ALA A 473 1.80 -8.50 16.12
CA ALA A 473 3.20 -8.88 15.95
C ALA A 473 3.80 -8.25 14.68
N SER A 474 3.08 -8.30 13.55
CA SER A 474 3.49 -7.67 12.30
C SER A 474 3.64 -6.15 12.46
N PHE A 475 2.71 -5.49 13.14
CA PHE A 475 2.78 -4.05 13.43
C PHE A 475 3.93 -3.69 14.36
N ARG A 476 4.13 -4.45 15.45
CA ARG A 476 5.29 -4.30 16.36
C ARG A 476 6.59 -4.36 15.59
N ARG A 477 6.75 -5.38 14.75
CA ARG A 477 7.93 -5.54 13.91
C ARG A 477 8.06 -4.37 12.94
N GLY A 478 7.06 -4.08 12.11
CA GLY A 478 7.13 -3.02 11.10
C GLY A 478 7.45 -1.64 11.68
N LEU A 479 6.72 -1.22 12.73
CA LEU A 479 6.95 0.05 13.42
C LEU A 479 8.34 0.09 14.07
N GLN A 480 8.78 -0.98 14.75
CA GLN A 480 10.12 -1.08 15.33
C GLN A 480 11.21 -0.97 14.25
N ARG A 481 11.03 -1.64 13.11
CA ARG A 481 11.97 -1.60 11.97
C ARG A 481 12.07 -0.22 11.32
N SER A 482 11.10 0.67 11.53
CA SER A 482 11.16 2.05 11.03
C SER A 482 12.04 2.98 11.87
N LEU A 483 12.35 2.59 13.11
CA LEU A 483 13.15 3.37 14.04
C LEU A 483 14.63 3.38 13.63
N PRO A 484 15.39 4.43 14.00
CA PRO A 484 16.84 4.46 13.76
C PRO A 484 17.54 3.34 14.54
N ALA A 485 18.45 2.61 13.91
CA ALA A 485 19.25 1.57 14.57
C ALA A 485 20.01 2.11 15.81
N THR A 486 20.40 3.37 15.76
CA THR A 486 21.09 4.08 16.83
C THR A 486 20.22 4.39 18.06
N LEU A 487 18.88 4.29 17.96
CA LEU A 487 17.96 4.39 19.09
C LEU A 487 17.85 3.06 19.86
N VAL A 488 17.88 1.94 19.15
CA VAL A 488 17.56 0.60 19.68
C VAL A 488 18.51 0.15 20.78
N THR A 489 19.74 0.66 20.76
CA THR A 489 20.77 0.36 21.76
C THR A 489 20.67 1.24 23.02
N GLN A 490 19.72 2.19 23.06
CA GLN A 490 19.57 3.15 24.15
C GLN A 490 18.46 2.73 25.12
N PRO A 491 18.55 3.08 26.41
CA PRO A 491 17.58 2.65 27.43
C PRO A 491 16.11 3.01 27.12
N ILE A 492 15.88 4.17 26.49
CA ILE A 492 14.52 4.64 26.14
C ILE A 492 13.78 3.68 25.22
N PHE A 493 14.50 2.86 24.44
CA PHE A 493 13.89 1.87 23.55
C PHE A 493 13.04 0.83 24.30
N ALA A 494 13.29 0.60 25.59
CA ALA A 494 12.49 -0.29 26.43
C ALA A 494 11.01 0.13 26.54
N GLU A 495 10.70 1.39 26.25
CA GLU A 495 9.33 1.92 26.25
C GLU A 495 8.53 1.57 25.00
N PHE A 496 9.17 1.04 23.95
CA PHE A 496 8.48 0.65 22.72
C PHE A 496 7.35 -0.35 23.00
N SER A 497 6.12 0.01 22.64
CA SER A 497 4.92 -0.81 22.76
C SER A 497 3.98 -0.59 21.59
N VAL A 498 3.32 -1.67 21.18
CA VAL A 498 2.15 -1.63 20.30
C VAL A 498 1.10 -2.52 20.92
N GLU A 499 -0.06 -1.96 21.28
CA GLU A 499 -1.07 -2.65 22.09
C GLU A 499 -2.46 -2.49 21.48
N GLU A 500 -3.32 -3.51 21.65
CA GLU A 500 -4.77 -3.36 21.42
C GLU A 500 -5.36 -2.69 22.67
N LEU A 501 -6.17 -1.66 22.47
CA LEU A 501 -6.70 -0.86 23.58
C LEU A 501 -8.23 -0.95 23.70
N ALA A 502 -8.95 -0.89 22.59
CA ALA A 502 -10.41 -0.95 22.55
C ALA A 502 -10.90 -1.54 21.22
N SER A 503 -12.19 -1.87 21.13
CA SER A 503 -12.82 -2.23 19.86
C SER A 503 -13.02 -0.98 18.97
N GLU A 504 -13.08 -1.17 17.65
CA GLU A 504 -13.32 -0.08 16.69
C GLU A 504 -14.62 0.71 17.03
N PRO A 505 -15.77 0.06 17.30
CA PRO A 505 -17.01 0.78 17.63
C PRO A 505 -16.95 1.51 18.98
N ALA A 506 -16.26 0.96 19.99
CA ALA A 506 -16.09 1.58 21.29
C ALA A 506 -15.29 2.89 21.18
N ALA A 507 -14.17 2.84 20.44
CA ALA A 507 -13.37 4.02 20.16
C ALA A 507 -14.19 5.09 19.41
N TYR A 508 -15.01 4.68 18.43
CA TYR A 508 -15.90 5.61 17.75
C TYR A 508 -16.94 6.24 18.68
N ALA A 509 -17.58 5.46 19.57
CA ALA A 509 -18.53 5.99 20.54
C ALA A 509 -17.90 7.04 21.47
N ALA A 510 -16.67 6.79 21.93
CA ALA A 510 -15.90 7.70 22.76
C ALA A 510 -15.55 9.03 22.05
N ALA A 511 -15.46 9.05 20.72
CA ALA A 511 -15.34 10.28 19.94
C ALA A 511 -16.70 10.94 19.64
N ALA A 512 -17.72 10.14 19.33
CA ALA A 512 -18.97 10.61 18.77
C ALA A 512 -19.94 11.18 19.82
N LEU A 513 -20.15 10.50 20.95
CA LEU A 513 -21.16 10.93 21.94
C LEU A 513 -20.93 12.36 22.46
N PRO A 514 -19.71 12.75 22.88
CA PRO A 514 -19.47 14.14 23.32
C PRO A 514 -19.69 15.15 22.20
N LEU A 515 -19.30 14.81 20.96
CA LEU A 515 -19.47 15.68 19.80
C LEU A 515 -20.94 15.92 19.44
N LEU A 516 -21.79 14.94 19.72
CA LEU A 516 -23.23 14.96 19.50
C LEU A 516 -24.00 15.59 20.67
N GLY A 517 -23.31 16.04 21.72
CA GLY A 517 -23.92 16.64 22.91
C GLY A 517 -24.59 15.61 23.83
N VAL A 518 -24.23 14.33 23.71
CA VAL A 518 -24.66 13.28 24.65
C VAL A 518 -23.65 13.23 25.80
N HIS A 519 -24.12 13.47 27.01
CA HIS A 519 -23.32 13.54 28.23
C HIS A 519 -23.55 12.30 29.10
N PRO A 520 -22.56 11.88 29.91
CA PRO A 520 -22.73 10.75 30.80
C PRO A 520 -23.71 11.10 31.93
N THR A 521 -24.53 10.12 32.32
CA THR A 521 -25.47 10.23 33.44
C THR A 521 -25.21 9.16 34.49
N THR A 522 -25.76 9.31 35.70
CA THR A 522 -25.58 8.31 36.77
C THR A 522 -26.15 6.95 36.37
N ASP A 523 -27.31 6.93 35.69
CA ASP A 523 -27.97 5.70 35.23
C ASP A 523 -27.38 5.17 33.90
N GLY A 524 -26.56 5.99 33.22
CA GLY A 524 -25.91 5.70 31.96
C GLY A 524 -26.80 5.83 30.74
N GLU A 525 -26.37 6.66 29.78
CA GLU A 525 -27.01 6.81 28.48
C GLU A 525 -26.74 5.58 27.61
N ALA A 526 -27.79 4.87 27.21
CA ALA A 526 -27.64 3.68 26.39
C ALA A 526 -27.33 4.07 24.93
N TYR A 527 -26.31 3.42 24.37
CA TYR A 527 -25.90 3.62 22.98
C TYR A 527 -25.76 2.29 22.23
N ALA A 528 -25.89 2.36 20.91
CA ALA A 528 -25.68 1.26 20.00
C ALA A 528 -24.94 1.76 18.76
N VAL A 529 -23.80 1.15 18.43
CA VAL A 529 -22.99 1.53 17.26
C VAL A 529 -23.27 0.55 16.12
N PHE A 530 -23.64 1.08 14.95
CA PHE A 530 -23.71 0.33 13.71
C PHE A 530 -22.53 0.78 12.83
N ASP A 531 -21.39 0.10 12.97
CA ASP A 531 -20.19 0.39 12.18
C ASP A 531 -20.23 -0.37 10.86
N PHE A 532 -20.62 0.32 9.79
CA PHE A 532 -20.68 -0.25 8.45
C PHE A 532 -19.44 0.15 7.65
N GLY A 533 -18.45 -0.75 7.66
CA GLY A 533 -17.16 -0.54 7.05
C GLY A 533 -17.04 -1.04 5.60
N GLY A 534 -15.79 -1.14 5.13
CA GLY A 534 -15.47 -1.65 3.79
C GLY A 534 -15.57 -3.18 3.69
N GLY A 535 -15.23 -3.91 4.76
CA GLY A 535 -15.17 -5.38 4.74
C GLY A 535 -16.21 -6.09 5.61
N THR A 536 -16.70 -5.44 6.67
CA THR A 536 -17.61 -6.01 7.67
C THR A 536 -18.54 -4.91 8.19
N ALA A 537 -19.61 -5.33 8.87
CA ALA A 537 -20.37 -4.47 9.73
C ALA A 537 -20.23 -4.97 11.18
N ASP A 538 -19.79 -4.10 12.08
CA ASP A 538 -19.50 -4.43 13.47
C ASP A 538 -20.45 -3.66 14.40
N PHE A 539 -20.99 -4.34 15.41
CA PHE A 539 -22.01 -3.82 16.32
C PHE A 539 -21.49 -3.80 17.74
N ASP A 540 -21.71 -2.70 18.45
CA ASP A 540 -21.39 -2.55 19.86
C ASP A 540 -22.58 -1.92 20.60
N PHE A 541 -22.83 -2.42 21.82
CA PHE A 541 -23.95 -1.99 22.64
C PHE A 541 -23.46 -1.70 24.05
N GLY A 542 -23.78 -0.52 24.57
CA GLY A 542 -23.23 -0.09 25.85
C GLY A 542 -24.01 1.01 26.55
N ARG A 543 -23.44 1.47 27.67
CA ARG A 543 -23.90 2.64 28.43
C ARG A 543 -22.75 3.60 28.66
N TYR A 544 -23.04 4.89 28.53
CA TYR A 544 -22.14 5.98 28.83
C TYR A 544 -22.57 6.65 30.13
N ARG A 545 -21.84 6.39 31.22
CA ARG A 545 -22.23 6.78 32.57
C ARG A 545 -21.17 7.59 33.31
N LEU A 546 -21.61 8.26 34.37
CA LEU A 546 -20.72 8.88 35.35
C LEU A 546 -19.98 7.78 36.16
N PRO A 547 -18.76 8.06 36.60
CA PRO A 547 -18.02 7.18 37.50
C PRO A 547 -18.76 6.99 38.82
N ASP A 548 -18.58 5.83 39.46
CA ASP A 548 -18.93 5.68 40.87
C ASP A 548 -17.89 6.38 41.77
N ALA A 549 -18.14 6.46 43.08
CA ALA A 549 -17.26 7.16 44.02
C ALA A 549 -15.81 6.61 44.03
N SER A 550 -15.62 5.30 43.81
CA SER A 550 -14.28 4.71 43.76
C SER A 550 -13.59 5.01 42.43
N GLU A 551 -14.35 5.08 41.33
CA GLU A 551 -13.84 5.43 40.01
C GLU A 551 -13.48 6.92 39.95
N GLU A 552 -14.29 7.79 40.56
CA GLU A 552 -14.03 9.22 40.68
C GLU A 552 -12.76 9.48 41.52
N ASP A 553 -12.61 8.80 42.67
CA ASP A 553 -11.39 8.85 43.50
C ASP A 553 -10.14 8.37 42.73
N ALA A 554 -10.31 7.50 41.74
CA ALA A 554 -9.23 7.04 40.85
C ALA A 554 -8.94 8.01 39.68
N GLY A 555 -9.68 9.12 39.58
CA GLY A 555 -9.48 10.16 38.56
C GLY A 555 -10.24 9.94 37.25
N TRP A 556 -11.23 9.04 37.22
CA TRP A 556 -12.07 8.85 36.05
C TRP A 556 -13.18 9.91 36.01
N GLU A 557 -13.44 10.50 34.84
CA GLU A 557 -14.51 11.48 34.62
C GLU A 557 -15.72 10.88 33.91
N ALA A 558 -15.53 9.78 33.17
CA ALA A 558 -16.62 9.07 32.51
C ALA A 558 -16.30 7.59 32.28
N VAL A 559 -17.35 6.78 32.16
CA VAL A 559 -17.22 5.33 31.98
C VAL A 559 -18.08 4.87 30.80
N PHE A 560 -17.45 4.12 29.88
CA PHE A 560 -18.13 3.35 28.84
C PHE A 560 -18.22 1.89 29.26
N GLU A 561 -19.44 1.35 29.33
CA GLU A 561 -19.68 -0.06 29.63
C GLU A 561 -20.20 -0.79 28.40
N HIS A 562 -19.61 -1.95 28.08
CA HIS A 562 -20.01 -2.80 26.95
C HIS A 562 -20.80 -4.01 27.43
N PHE A 563 -22.01 -4.22 26.89
CA PHE A 563 -22.91 -5.33 27.25
C PHE A 563 -23.02 -6.42 26.19
N GLY A 564 -22.64 -6.11 24.95
CA GLY A 564 -22.77 -7.06 23.87
C GLY A 564 -22.12 -6.56 22.60
N VAL A 565 -21.66 -7.52 21.82
CA VAL A 565 -20.96 -7.30 20.56
C VAL A 565 -21.50 -8.31 19.55
N ALA A 566 -21.66 -7.87 18.32
CA ALA A 566 -22.13 -8.70 17.21
C ALA A 566 -21.61 -8.11 15.90
N GLY A 567 -21.92 -8.75 14.79
CA GLY A 567 -21.55 -8.21 13.48
C GLY A 567 -22.05 -9.07 12.34
N ASP A 568 -21.71 -8.63 11.14
CA ASP A 568 -21.99 -9.30 9.89
C ASP A 568 -20.73 -9.25 9.00
N GLN A 569 -20.02 -10.38 8.93
CA GLN A 569 -18.75 -10.49 8.21
C GLN A 569 -18.89 -10.32 6.69
N PHE A 570 -20.10 -10.43 6.15
CA PHE A 570 -20.36 -10.32 4.72
C PHE A 570 -20.96 -8.96 4.34
N LEU A 571 -21.35 -8.13 5.31
CA LEU A 571 -21.89 -6.80 5.08
C LEU A 571 -20.79 -5.74 5.11
N GLY A 572 -20.11 -5.55 3.99
CA GLY A 572 -19.12 -4.48 3.82
C GLY A 572 -19.24 -3.87 2.43
N GLY A 573 -18.88 -2.60 2.26
CA GLY A 573 -18.96 -1.92 0.94
C GLY A 573 -18.24 -2.66 -0.19
N GLU A 574 -17.06 -3.23 0.07
CA GLU A 574 -16.31 -4.01 -0.93
C GLU A 574 -16.93 -5.40 -1.18
N ASN A 575 -17.49 -6.05 -0.15
CA ASN A 575 -18.21 -7.32 -0.33
C ASN A 575 -19.51 -7.13 -1.14
N LEU A 576 -20.20 -6.01 -0.94
CA LEU A 576 -21.36 -5.63 -1.74
C LEU A 576 -20.94 -5.41 -3.19
N LEU A 577 -19.85 -4.68 -3.45
CA LEU A 577 -19.32 -4.47 -4.80
C LEU A 577 -18.94 -5.78 -5.50
N GLU A 578 -18.32 -6.72 -4.81
CA GLU A 578 -18.06 -8.06 -5.35
C GLU A 578 -19.34 -8.79 -5.76
N ASN A 579 -20.38 -8.71 -4.92
CA ASN A 579 -21.67 -9.29 -5.25
C ASN A 579 -22.35 -8.57 -6.43
N LEU A 580 -22.19 -7.25 -6.56
CA LEU A 580 -22.68 -6.52 -7.74
C LEU A 580 -21.95 -6.97 -9.01
N ALA A 581 -20.63 -7.16 -8.96
CA ALA A 581 -19.85 -7.69 -10.07
C ALA A 581 -20.28 -9.12 -10.43
N TYR A 582 -20.46 -9.97 -9.41
CA TYR A 582 -20.95 -11.35 -9.57
C TYR A 582 -22.30 -11.39 -10.29
N ARG A 583 -23.26 -10.59 -9.83
CA ARG A 583 -24.61 -10.51 -10.43
C ARG A 583 -24.58 -9.96 -11.84
N THR A 584 -23.73 -8.97 -12.09
CA THR A 584 -23.58 -8.36 -13.42
C THR A 584 -22.97 -9.35 -14.42
N PHE A 585 -21.91 -10.10 -14.07
CA PHE A 585 -21.41 -11.11 -15.01
C PHE A 585 -22.46 -12.21 -15.23
N ARG A 586 -23.19 -12.64 -14.18
CA ARG A 586 -24.21 -13.69 -14.32
C ARG A 586 -25.32 -13.28 -15.28
N HIS A 587 -25.68 -12.00 -15.29
CA HIS A 587 -26.62 -11.45 -16.25
C HIS A 587 -26.09 -11.48 -17.69
N ASN A 588 -24.76 -11.42 -17.87
CA ASN A 588 -24.08 -11.41 -19.16
C ASN A 588 -23.37 -12.74 -19.47
N LEU A 589 -23.92 -13.87 -18.99
CA LEU A 589 -23.25 -15.18 -19.08
C LEU A 589 -23.00 -15.63 -20.52
N ASP A 590 -23.88 -15.28 -21.46
CA ASP A 590 -23.73 -15.65 -22.87
C ASP A 590 -22.53 -14.97 -23.53
N LEU A 591 -22.31 -13.68 -23.24
CA LEU A 591 -21.11 -12.97 -23.67
C LEU A 591 -19.86 -13.60 -23.05
N CYS A 592 -19.91 -13.91 -21.75
CA CYS A 592 -18.80 -14.58 -21.07
C CYS A 592 -18.51 -15.95 -21.69
N ARG A 593 -19.54 -16.69 -22.14
CA ARG A 593 -19.39 -17.98 -22.83
C ARG A 593 -18.76 -17.83 -24.20
N GLN A 594 -19.20 -16.85 -24.99
CA GLN A 594 -18.66 -16.58 -26.32
C GLN A 594 -17.16 -16.28 -26.27
N HIS A 595 -16.72 -15.53 -25.26
CA HIS A 595 -15.34 -15.08 -25.13
C HIS A 595 -14.50 -15.86 -24.12
N GLN A 596 -15.07 -16.90 -23.51
CA GLN A 596 -14.43 -17.70 -22.46
C GLN A 596 -13.87 -16.82 -21.33
N ILE A 597 -14.72 -15.99 -20.73
CA ILE A 597 -14.37 -15.06 -19.66
C ILE A 597 -14.83 -15.66 -18.33
N ALA A 598 -13.92 -15.69 -17.35
CA ALA A 598 -14.21 -16.15 -15.99
C ALA A 598 -14.12 -14.99 -14.98
N PHE A 599 -14.77 -15.16 -13.83
CA PHE A 599 -14.81 -14.23 -12.71
C PHE A 599 -14.60 -14.97 -11.39
N THR A 600 -14.31 -14.23 -10.32
CA THR A 600 -14.26 -14.80 -8.96
C THR A 600 -15.67 -14.89 -8.37
N ARG A 601 -15.91 -15.90 -7.53
CA ARG A 601 -17.14 -15.99 -6.72
C ARG A 601 -16.95 -15.22 -5.39
N PRO A 602 -17.88 -14.32 -5.01
CA PRO A 602 -17.93 -13.75 -3.66
C PRO A 602 -18.03 -14.82 -2.59
N LEU A 603 -17.64 -14.51 -1.35
CA LEU A 603 -17.62 -15.48 -0.24
C LEU A 603 -19.02 -15.97 0.15
N ASP A 604 -20.04 -15.11 0.05
CA ASP A 604 -21.43 -15.36 0.46
C ASP A 604 -22.38 -15.63 -0.70
N ALA A 605 -21.87 -15.74 -1.93
CA ALA A 605 -22.68 -15.98 -3.12
C ALA A 605 -22.85 -17.48 -3.41
N ASP A 606 -24.09 -17.87 -3.76
CA ASP A 606 -24.39 -19.21 -4.25
C ASP A 606 -23.75 -19.50 -5.59
N ASP A 607 -23.50 -20.78 -5.86
CA ASP A 607 -23.15 -21.28 -7.18
C ASP A 607 -24.33 -21.17 -8.18
N PHE A 608 -24.10 -21.48 -9.45
CA PHE A 608 -25.15 -21.59 -10.46
C PHE A 608 -24.95 -22.78 -11.40
N PRO A 609 -26.02 -23.34 -11.98
CA PRO A 609 -25.87 -24.45 -12.94
C PRO A 609 -24.98 -24.06 -14.13
N GLY A 610 -23.97 -24.88 -14.43
CA GLY A 610 -23.03 -24.63 -15.53
C GLY A 610 -21.91 -23.63 -15.22
N SER A 611 -21.60 -23.39 -13.95
CA SER A 611 -20.59 -22.42 -13.50
C SER A 611 -19.14 -22.88 -13.60
N GLU A 612 -18.90 -24.16 -13.89
CA GLU A 612 -17.60 -24.84 -13.75
C GLU A 612 -16.49 -24.15 -14.57
N MET A 613 -16.88 -23.51 -15.66
CA MET A 613 -15.97 -22.83 -16.60
C MET A 613 -15.92 -21.31 -16.42
N PHE A 614 -16.67 -20.75 -15.47
CA PHE A 614 -16.87 -19.31 -15.29
C PHE A 614 -16.48 -18.80 -13.90
N LEU A 615 -16.47 -19.68 -12.89
CA LEU A 615 -16.04 -19.35 -11.53
C LEU A 615 -14.64 -19.91 -11.29
N GLU A 616 -13.66 -19.02 -11.22
CA GLU A 616 -12.25 -19.40 -11.05
C GLU A 616 -11.54 -18.55 -10.00
N HIS A 617 -10.39 -19.05 -9.55
CA HIS A 617 -9.47 -18.34 -8.67
C HIS A 617 -8.23 -17.82 -9.42
N THR A 618 -8.28 -17.78 -10.76
CA THR A 618 -7.17 -17.33 -11.62
C THR A 618 -6.99 -15.81 -11.58
N GLN A 619 -5.78 -15.35 -11.94
CA GLN A 619 -5.46 -13.92 -12.02
C GLN A 619 -6.34 -13.18 -13.04
N ALA A 620 -6.68 -13.84 -14.16
CA ALA A 620 -7.60 -13.28 -15.16
C ALA A 620 -8.99 -13.03 -14.55
N ALA A 621 -9.52 -14.02 -13.82
CA ALA A 621 -10.80 -13.91 -13.14
C ALA A 621 -10.79 -12.80 -12.07
N GLN A 622 -9.72 -12.69 -11.28
CA GLN A 622 -9.55 -11.62 -10.29
C GLN A 622 -9.51 -10.23 -10.95
N THR A 623 -8.77 -10.10 -12.05
CA THR A 623 -8.68 -8.85 -12.82
C THR A 623 -10.04 -8.44 -13.38
N ASN A 624 -10.77 -9.38 -13.98
CA ASN A 624 -12.12 -9.13 -14.51
C ASN A 624 -13.08 -8.68 -13.41
N THR A 625 -13.06 -9.33 -12.25
CA THR A 625 -13.85 -8.91 -11.09
C THR A 625 -13.52 -7.48 -10.67
N LEU A 626 -12.23 -7.13 -10.55
CA LEU A 626 -11.80 -5.80 -10.12
C LEU A 626 -12.21 -4.70 -11.12
N ILE A 627 -12.08 -4.96 -12.42
CA ILE A 627 -12.54 -4.04 -13.48
C ILE A 627 -14.04 -3.77 -13.31
N LEU A 628 -14.84 -4.80 -13.09
CA LEU A 628 -16.29 -4.66 -12.96
C LEU A 628 -16.69 -3.96 -11.65
N ILE A 629 -15.98 -4.24 -10.56
CA ILE A 629 -16.12 -3.50 -9.28
C ILE A 629 -15.89 -2.00 -9.49
N ALA A 630 -14.84 -1.63 -10.23
CA ALA A 630 -14.53 -0.21 -10.50
C ALA A 630 -15.68 0.48 -11.25
N LYS A 631 -16.29 -0.20 -12.23
CA LYS A 631 -17.44 0.34 -12.98
C LYS A 631 -18.74 0.40 -12.17
N LEU A 632 -18.93 -0.49 -11.21
CA LEU A 632 -20.14 -0.57 -10.38
C LEU A 632 -20.05 0.29 -9.10
N ARG A 633 -18.87 0.82 -8.77
CA ARG A 633 -18.65 1.69 -7.61
C ARG A 633 -19.57 2.92 -7.56
N PRO A 634 -19.81 3.66 -8.66
CA PRO A 634 -20.77 4.78 -8.65
C PRO A 634 -22.18 4.36 -8.24
N LEU A 635 -22.63 3.15 -8.61
CA LEU A 635 -23.96 2.67 -8.22
C LEU A 635 -24.05 2.49 -6.71
N TRP A 636 -22.99 1.94 -6.10
CA TRP A 636 -22.92 1.75 -4.66
C TRP A 636 -22.79 3.06 -3.89
N GLU A 637 -21.87 3.93 -4.32
CA GLU A 637 -21.51 5.14 -3.57
C GLU A 637 -22.46 6.32 -3.83
N GLN A 638 -23.04 6.42 -5.03
CA GLN A 638 -23.85 7.56 -5.48
C GLN A 638 -25.29 7.18 -5.83
N GLY A 639 -25.63 5.88 -5.86
CA GLY A 639 -26.95 5.40 -6.24
C GLY A 639 -27.24 5.48 -7.74
N GLN A 640 -26.23 5.72 -8.58
CA GLN A 640 -26.38 5.91 -10.02
C GLN A 640 -25.43 4.99 -10.80
N LEU A 641 -25.92 4.43 -11.91
CA LEU A 641 -25.07 3.68 -12.83
C LEU A 641 -23.97 4.57 -13.43
N PRO A 642 -22.85 3.98 -13.88
CA PRO A 642 -21.76 4.72 -14.54
C PRO A 642 -22.20 5.46 -15.81
N ASN A 643 -23.28 4.99 -16.44
CA ASN A 643 -23.83 5.57 -17.65
C ASN A 643 -25.36 5.46 -17.66
N SER A 644 -26.01 6.26 -18.51
CA SER A 644 -27.47 6.26 -18.68
C SER A 644 -27.99 5.17 -19.63
N SER A 645 -27.12 4.52 -20.41
CA SER A 645 -27.53 3.47 -21.37
C SER A 645 -27.82 2.13 -20.70
N GLY A 646 -27.32 1.91 -19.49
CA GLY A 646 -27.39 0.61 -18.83
C GLY A 646 -26.47 -0.44 -19.47
N VAL A 647 -25.55 -0.02 -20.35
CA VAL A 647 -24.58 -0.89 -21.02
C VAL A 647 -23.19 -0.28 -20.84
N GLU A 648 -22.29 -1.05 -20.24
CA GLU A 648 -20.90 -0.64 -20.01
C GLU A 648 -19.96 -1.37 -20.96
N ARG A 649 -19.14 -0.61 -21.67
CA ARG A 649 -18.13 -1.16 -22.58
C ARG A 649 -16.81 -1.32 -21.84
N VAL A 650 -16.38 -2.56 -21.62
CA VAL A 650 -15.15 -2.90 -20.90
C VAL A 650 -14.23 -3.79 -21.72
N ALA A 651 -12.94 -3.74 -21.41
CA ALA A 651 -12.00 -4.75 -21.87
C ALA A 651 -11.79 -5.79 -20.76
N LEU A 652 -11.92 -7.06 -21.08
CA LEU A 652 -11.79 -8.18 -20.14
C LEU A 652 -10.74 -9.16 -20.60
N LEU A 653 -10.34 -10.07 -19.72
CA LEU A 653 -9.41 -11.16 -20.01
C LEU A 653 -10.18 -12.46 -20.20
N ASN A 654 -9.87 -13.18 -21.27
CA ASN A 654 -10.33 -14.56 -21.42
C ASN A 654 -9.51 -15.49 -20.51
N ARG A 655 -9.85 -16.79 -20.53
CA ARG A 655 -9.19 -17.80 -19.69
C ARG A 655 -7.72 -18.05 -20.02
N ASP A 656 -7.30 -17.85 -21.26
CA ASP A 656 -5.88 -17.88 -21.64
C ASP A 656 -5.13 -16.61 -21.22
N GLY A 657 -5.85 -15.65 -20.62
CA GLY A 657 -5.31 -14.37 -20.17
C GLY A 657 -5.10 -13.36 -21.29
N GLY A 658 -5.62 -13.64 -22.49
CA GLY A 658 -5.67 -12.74 -23.64
C GLY A 658 -6.79 -11.70 -23.50
N LYS A 659 -6.53 -10.49 -24.00
CA LYS A 659 -7.46 -9.36 -23.88
C LYS A 659 -8.58 -9.46 -24.92
N VAL A 660 -9.82 -9.34 -24.44
CA VAL A 660 -11.04 -9.24 -25.25
C VAL A 660 -11.51 -7.80 -25.17
N GLU A 661 -11.31 -7.07 -26.26
CA GLU A 661 -11.64 -5.64 -26.34
C GLU A 661 -13.14 -5.43 -26.64
N GLY A 662 -13.73 -4.41 -26.01
CA GLY A 662 -15.07 -3.94 -26.35
C GLY A 662 -16.21 -4.88 -25.96
N CYS A 663 -16.09 -5.60 -24.84
CA CYS A 663 -17.21 -6.33 -24.26
C CYS A 663 -18.30 -5.35 -23.81
N GLU A 664 -19.51 -5.48 -24.33
CA GLU A 664 -20.68 -4.69 -23.93
C GLU A 664 -21.48 -5.44 -22.86
N LEU A 665 -21.29 -5.06 -21.60
CA LEU A 665 -21.99 -5.65 -20.47
C LEU A 665 -23.27 -4.87 -20.16
N THR A 666 -24.40 -5.55 -20.16
CA THR A 666 -25.66 -4.99 -19.65
C THR A 666 -25.62 -4.93 -18.13
N LEU A 667 -25.89 -3.77 -17.55
CA LEU A 667 -25.92 -3.52 -16.11
C LEU A 667 -27.38 -3.62 -15.61
N PRO A 668 -27.78 -4.70 -14.93
CA PRO A 668 -29.18 -4.91 -14.53
C PRO A 668 -29.58 -4.05 -13.32
N SER A 669 -29.67 -2.73 -13.50
CA SER A 669 -29.84 -1.72 -12.44
C SER A 669 -30.88 -2.07 -11.38
N ALA A 670 -32.07 -2.49 -11.81
CA ALA A 670 -33.17 -2.83 -10.90
C ALA A 670 -32.80 -4.01 -9.98
N ALA A 671 -32.24 -5.09 -10.53
CA ALA A 671 -31.84 -6.27 -9.77
C ALA A 671 -30.63 -6.00 -8.86
N LEU A 672 -29.71 -5.13 -9.28
CA LEU A 672 -28.57 -4.70 -8.47
C LEU A 672 -29.03 -3.86 -7.27
N THR A 673 -29.94 -2.91 -7.51
CA THR A 673 -30.52 -2.05 -6.47
C THR A 673 -31.35 -2.87 -5.47
N GLU A 674 -32.20 -3.76 -5.96
CA GLU A 674 -33.00 -4.67 -5.12
C GLU A 674 -32.11 -5.54 -4.23
N TYR A 675 -30.98 -6.04 -4.76
CA TYR A 675 -30.02 -6.79 -3.95
C TYR A 675 -29.42 -5.92 -2.82
N LEU A 676 -28.97 -4.70 -3.13
CA LEU A 676 -28.42 -3.79 -2.12
C LEU A 676 -29.43 -3.49 -1.02
N GLU A 677 -30.66 -3.11 -1.39
CA GLU A 677 -31.73 -2.82 -0.45
C GLU A 677 -32.02 -4.01 0.47
N ASN A 678 -32.18 -5.20 -0.10
CA ASN A 678 -32.47 -6.41 0.68
C ASN A 678 -31.31 -6.82 1.60
N ARG A 679 -30.07 -6.76 1.11
CA ARG A 679 -28.89 -7.20 1.86
C ARG A 679 -28.55 -6.26 3.01
N ILE A 680 -28.69 -4.95 2.80
CA ILE A 680 -28.47 -3.93 3.85
C ILE A 680 -29.61 -3.98 4.86
N ALA A 681 -30.87 -4.13 4.43
CA ALA A 681 -32.00 -4.31 5.33
C ALA A 681 -31.83 -5.56 6.23
N GLN A 682 -31.34 -6.67 5.67
CA GLN A 682 -30.99 -7.86 6.46
C GLN A 682 -29.90 -7.55 7.51
N GLY A 683 -28.93 -6.71 7.18
CA GLY A 683 -27.91 -6.22 8.11
C GLY A 683 -28.49 -5.43 9.27
N VAL A 684 -29.42 -4.51 8.99
CA VAL A 684 -30.15 -3.75 10.01
C VAL A 684 -31.02 -4.67 10.87
N ASP A 685 -31.72 -5.65 10.29
CA ASP A 685 -32.48 -6.65 11.05
C ASP A 685 -31.58 -7.40 12.04
N ASN A 686 -30.38 -7.81 11.58
CA ASN A 686 -29.39 -8.48 12.41
C ASN A 686 -28.88 -7.58 13.57
N PHE A 687 -28.65 -6.30 13.29
CA PHE A 687 -28.27 -5.30 14.29
C PHE A 687 -29.35 -5.14 15.38
N LEU A 688 -30.61 -5.00 14.99
CA LEU A 688 -31.72 -4.84 15.93
C LEU A 688 -31.94 -6.09 16.79
N ALA A 689 -31.76 -7.28 16.22
CA ALA A 689 -31.82 -8.53 16.96
C ALA A 689 -30.68 -8.63 18.00
N ALA A 690 -29.46 -8.24 17.62
CA ALA A 690 -28.32 -8.19 18.53
C ALA A 690 -28.51 -7.14 19.64
N MET A 691 -29.06 -5.96 19.30
CA MET A 691 -29.40 -4.90 20.25
C MET A 691 -30.39 -5.39 21.31
N ARG A 692 -31.46 -6.09 20.89
CA ARG A 692 -32.42 -6.70 21.83
C ARG A 692 -31.73 -7.67 22.78
N LYS A 693 -30.84 -8.52 22.27
CA LYS A 693 -30.10 -9.50 23.08
C LYS A 693 -29.20 -8.80 24.10
N ALA A 694 -28.46 -7.77 23.68
CA ALA A 694 -27.52 -7.05 24.55
C ALA A 694 -28.22 -6.33 25.72
N PHE A 695 -29.41 -5.77 25.49
CA PHE A 695 -30.17 -5.06 26.53
C PHE A 695 -31.22 -5.92 27.24
N ALA A 696 -31.23 -7.25 27.04
CA ALA A 696 -32.28 -8.12 27.57
C ALA A 696 -32.44 -8.08 29.11
N ASN A 697 -31.32 -7.96 29.83
CA ASN A 697 -31.31 -7.94 31.30
C ASN A 697 -31.66 -6.57 31.89
N ASN A 698 -31.42 -5.49 31.15
CA ASN A 698 -31.65 -4.13 31.61
C ASN A 698 -32.12 -3.24 30.43
N PRO A 699 -33.39 -3.35 30.03
CA PRO A 699 -33.92 -2.68 28.85
C PRO A 699 -33.98 -1.16 29.07
N PRO A 700 -33.30 -0.35 28.23
CA PRO A 700 -33.34 1.11 28.36
C PRO A 700 -34.62 1.69 27.76
N GLN A 701 -35.03 2.88 28.23
CA GLN A 701 -36.16 3.62 27.64
C GLN A 701 -35.78 4.29 26.32
N GLN A 702 -34.53 4.75 26.21
CA GLN A 702 -33.99 5.43 25.04
C GLN A 702 -32.65 4.82 24.65
N ILE A 703 -32.37 4.74 23.35
CA ILE A 703 -31.09 4.28 22.81
C ILE A 703 -30.60 5.27 21.76
N HIS A 704 -29.36 5.73 21.90
CA HIS A 704 -28.65 6.49 20.87
C HIS A 704 -28.02 5.53 19.85
N ILE A 705 -28.51 5.53 18.62
CA ILE A 705 -27.91 4.74 17.53
C ILE A 705 -26.87 5.61 16.83
N LEU A 706 -25.61 5.19 16.86
CA LEU A 706 -24.49 5.85 16.21
C LEU A 706 -24.17 5.13 14.90
N LEU A 707 -24.42 5.78 13.77
CA LEU A 707 -24.00 5.26 12.48
C LEU A 707 -22.50 5.55 12.28
N ALA A 708 -21.69 4.50 12.22
CA ALA A 708 -20.25 4.55 12.05
C ALA A 708 -19.84 3.88 10.74
N GLY A 709 -18.60 4.09 10.31
CA GLY A 709 -18.08 3.54 9.07
C GLY A 709 -18.63 4.24 7.82
N ASN A 710 -17.84 4.23 6.76
CA ASN A 710 -18.15 5.02 5.57
C ASN A 710 -19.36 4.49 4.77
N ALA A 711 -19.64 3.18 4.84
CA ALA A 711 -20.78 2.60 4.13
C ALA A 711 -22.12 3.01 4.78
N SER A 712 -22.12 3.48 6.03
CA SER A 712 -23.30 4.07 6.68
C SER A 712 -23.77 5.38 6.04
N ARG A 713 -22.99 6.00 5.15
CA ARG A 713 -23.41 7.16 4.36
C ARG A 713 -24.38 6.81 3.23
N SER A 714 -24.62 5.52 2.99
CA SER A 714 -25.56 5.05 1.97
C SER A 714 -26.97 5.61 2.20
N GLN A 715 -27.61 6.07 1.13
CA GLN A 715 -29.01 6.51 1.15
C GLN A 715 -29.96 5.38 1.60
N ILE A 716 -29.62 4.13 1.32
CA ILE A 716 -30.40 2.96 1.76
C ILE A 716 -30.37 2.85 3.29
N VAL A 717 -29.21 3.05 3.91
CA VAL A 717 -29.05 3.05 5.37
C VAL A 717 -29.84 4.20 5.98
N ALA A 718 -29.74 5.41 5.41
CA ALA A 718 -30.51 6.57 5.86
C ALA A 718 -32.03 6.29 5.83
N ARG A 719 -32.54 5.73 4.73
CA ARG A 719 -33.96 5.34 4.58
C ARG A 719 -34.40 4.28 5.60
N LEU A 720 -33.58 3.26 5.83
CA LEU A 720 -33.86 2.19 6.80
C LEU A 720 -33.98 2.75 8.23
N PHE A 721 -33.10 3.69 8.61
CA PHE A 721 -33.15 4.33 9.93
C PHE A 721 -34.08 5.56 10.00
N GLY A 722 -34.82 5.86 8.93
CA GLY A 722 -35.77 6.98 8.90
C GLY A 722 -35.12 8.36 8.95
N LEU A 723 -33.85 8.48 8.56
CA LEU A 723 -33.17 9.75 8.40
C LEU A 723 -33.67 10.42 7.12
N THR A 724 -34.19 11.64 7.20
CA THR A 724 -34.55 12.43 6.01
C THR A 724 -33.31 12.65 5.17
N ALA A 725 -33.34 12.26 3.88
CA ALA A 725 -32.22 12.44 2.97
C ALA A 725 -31.84 13.93 2.94
N ALA A 726 -30.73 14.30 3.58
CA ALA A 726 -30.09 15.57 3.28
C ALA A 726 -29.72 15.53 1.79
N ALA A 727 -30.19 16.49 1.01
CA ALA A 727 -29.76 16.65 -0.36
C ALA A 727 -28.22 16.62 -0.42
N PRO A 728 -27.62 16.01 -1.45
CA PRO A 728 -26.17 16.03 -1.58
C PRO A 728 -25.70 17.50 -1.56
N ASN A 729 -24.90 17.87 -0.57
CA ASN A 729 -24.22 19.17 -0.50
C ASN A 729 -23.25 19.28 -1.68
N HIS A 730 -23.76 19.70 -2.83
CA HIS A 730 -22.98 20.30 -3.89
C HIS A 730 -22.85 21.79 -3.58
N ASP A 731 -22.04 22.15 -2.59
CA ASP A 731 -21.59 23.52 -2.43
C ASP A 731 -20.10 23.55 -2.12
N ASN A 732 -19.32 23.72 -3.18
CA ASN A 732 -17.96 24.20 -3.08
C ASN A 732 -17.64 25.12 -4.26
N THR A 733 -18.29 26.29 -4.32
CA THR A 733 -17.74 27.47 -5.00
C THR A 733 -18.30 28.77 -4.41
N ASN A 734 -17.43 29.50 -3.70
CA ASN A 734 -17.32 30.96 -3.56
C ASN A 734 -18.58 31.83 -3.39
N ALA A 735 -18.62 32.54 -2.26
CA ALA A 735 -19.42 33.74 -2.07
C ALA A 735 -19.08 34.82 -3.12
N GLY A 736 -20.08 35.21 -3.91
CA GLY A 736 -19.99 36.33 -4.84
C GLY A 736 -21.25 36.47 -5.68
N ALA A 737 -22.21 37.25 -5.19
CA ALA A 737 -23.35 37.86 -5.89
C ALA A 737 -24.28 36.95 -6.73
N ALA A 738 -25.55 37.00 -6.36
CA ALA A 738 -26.70 36.44 -7.06
C ALA A 738 -26.66 36.58 -8.59
N LEU A 739 -27.05 35.51 -9.30
CA LEU A 739 -27.97 35.49 -10.45
C LEU A 739 -28.19 34.02 -10.88
N SER A 740 -29.44 33.56 -10.82
CA SER A 740 -29.89 32.23 -11.27
C SER A 740 -29.91 32.14 -12.80
N VAL A 741 -29.46 31.03 -13.38
CA VAL A 741 -29.56 30.77 -14.83
C VAL A 741 -30.35 29.49 -15.05
N ASP A 742 -31.65 29.63 -15.29
CA ASP A 742 -32.52 28.63 -15.93
C ASP A 742 -33.64 29.35 -16.72
N ASP A 743 -33.26 30.33 -17.56
CA ASP A 743 -34.16 30.96 -18.53
C ASP A 743 -33.65 30.73 -19.95
N VAL A 744 -34.33 29.86 -20.71
CA VAL A 744 -34.07 29.68 -22.14
C VAL A 744 -34.90 30.69 -22.93
N TYR A 745 -34.22 31.66 -23.51
CA TYR A 745 -34.80 32.61 -24.45
C TYR A 745 -34.57 32.12 -25.90
N VAL A 746 -35.61 32.10 -26.74
CA VAL A 746 -35.49 31.78 -28.18
C VAL A 746 -35.80 33.03 -29.03
N TRP A 747 -34.91 33.35 -29.98
CA TRP A 747 -34.98 34.53 -30.85
C TRP A 747 -35.69 34.20 -32.18
N SER A 748 -36.77 34.90 -32.50
CA SER A 748 -37.55 34.72 -33.75
C SER A 748 -37.51 35.94 -34.69
N GLY A 749 -36.42 36.70 -34.67
CA GLY A 749 -36.12 37.70 -35.71
C GLY A 749 -36.60 39.14 -35.43
N GLU A 750 -37.67 39.38 -34.64
CA GLU A 750 -38.09 40.77 -34.33
C GLU A 750 -38.56 41.02 -32.88
N GLN A 751 -38.72 40.02 -32.01
CA GLN A 751 -38.94 40.21 -30.57
C GLN A 751 -38.66 38.94 -29.73
N TRP A 752 -38.34 39.08 -28.44
CA TRP A 752 -38.14 37.97 -27.49
C TRP A 752 -39.46 37.61 -26.76
N GLY A 753 -39.81 36.32 -26.68
CA GLY A 753 -41.00 35.82 -25.97
C GLY A 753 -40.72 34.58 -25.11
N TYR A 754 -41.38 34.50 -23.94
CA TYR A 754 -41.23 33.48 -22.90
C TYR A 754 -42.18 32.28 -23.14
N VAL A 755 -41.70 31.04 -22.96
CA VAL A 755 -42.53 29.82 -23.01
C VAL A 755 -42.20 28.93 -21.81
N ASN A 756 -43.21 28.63 -20.98
CA ASN A 756 -43.08 27.73 -19.82
C ASN A 756 -43.77 26.40 -20.15
N GLU A 757 -43.01 25.32 -20.32
CA GLU A 757 -43.58 23.97 -20.43
C GLU A 757 -43.97 23.46 -19.04
N LYS A 758 -45.27 23.18 -18.90
CA LYS A 758 -45.92 22.77 -17.66
C LYS A 758 -45.29 21.52 -17.05
N SER A 759 -44.88 21.62 -15.79
CA SER A 759 -44.67 20.50 -14.89
C SER A 759 -45.94 19.64 -14.74
N PRO A 760 -45.86 18.30 -14.63
CA PRO A 760 -46.99 17.49 -14.23
C PRO A 760 -47.28 17.70 -12.74
N THR A 761 -48.57 17.84 -12.43
CA THR A 761 -49.14 18.04 -11.10
C THR A 761 -48.75 16.95 -10.11
N ALA A 762 -48.30 17.39 -8.93
CA ALA A 762 -48.03 16.57 -7.77
C ALA A 762 -49.29 15.87 -7.26
N ASP A 763 -49.26 14.55 -7.20
CA ASP A 763 -50.12 13.75 -6.34
C ASP A 763 -49.35 13.46 -5.05
N GLN A 764 -49.59 14.26 -4.01
CA GLN A 764 -49.09 14.02 -2.66
C GLN A 764 -49.98 12.96 -2.00
N SER A 765 -49.70 11.68 -2.27
CA SER A 765 -50.14 10.58 -1.43
C SER A 765 -48.94 10.05 -0.63
N THR A 766 -49.13 9.95 0.69
CA THR A 766 -48.18 9.43 1.66
C THR A 766 -47.95 7.94 1.42
N HIS A 767 -47.03 7.58 0.52
CA HIS A 767 -46.45 6.25 0.49
C HIS A 767 -45.34 6.18 1.53
N ALA A 768 -45.61 5.51 2.66
CA ALA A 768 -44.57 5.14 3.60
C ALA A 768 -43.51 4.31 2.87
N ASP A 769 -42.25 4.70 2.98
CA ASP A 769 -41.11 3.99 2.41
C ASP A 769 -41.14 2.52 2.88
N SER A 770 -41.10 1.58 1.94
CA SER A 770 -41.17 0.13 2.21
C SER A 770 -40.01 -0.33 3.11
N LEU A 771 -38.85 0.31 3.01
CA LEU A 771 -37.68 0.01 3.84
C LEU A 771 -37.89 0.46 5.29
N THR A 772 -38.39 1.68 5.50
CA THR A 772 -38.71 2.18 6.85
C THR A 772 -39.80 1.34 7.50
N THR A 773 -40.82 0.95 6.73
CA THR A 773 -41.92 0.09 7.20
C THR A 773 -41.39 -1.28 7.66
N ARG A 774 -40.41 -1.85 6.95
CA ARG A 774 -39.75 -3.10 7.34
C ARG A 774 -39.06 -2.98 8.70
N VAL A 775 -38.26 -1.94 8.90
CA VAL A 775 -37.55 -1.72 10.19
C VAL A 775 -38.53 -1.53 11.35
N GLN A 776 -39.59 -0.77 11.14
CA GLN A 776 -40.66 -0.59 12.15
C GLN A 776 -41.34 -1.93 12.50
N THR A 777 -41.58 -2.79 11.50
CA THR A 777 -42.15 -4.13 11.70
C THR A 777 -41.18 -5.04 12.46
N THR A 778 -39.88 -5.00 12.14
CA THR A 778 -38.85 -5.75 12.86
C THR A 778 -38.78 -5.31 14.32
N LEU A 779 -38.79 -3.99 14.60
CA LEU A 779 -38.80 -3.46 15.97
C LEU A 779 -40.04 -3.92 16.75
N ALA A 780 -41.23 -3.82 16.16
CA ALA A 780 -42.47 -4.28 16.80
C ALA A 780 -42.44 -5.79 17.10
N THR A 781 -41.87 -6.59 16.20
CA THR A 781 -41.73 -8.05 16.37
C THR A 781 -40.73 -8.39 17.46
N LEU A 782 -39.61 -7.67 17.53
CA LEU A 782 -38.54 -7.94 18.49
C LEU A 782 -38.87 -7.44 19.91
N PHE A 783 -39.44 -6.26 20.06
CA PHE A 783 -39.64 -5.60 21.35
C PHE A 783 -41.10 -5.61 21.84
N GLY A 784 -42.07 -6.00 21.00
CA GLY A 784 -43.48 -6.04 21.37
C GLY A 784 -44.01 -4.66 21.78
N ALA A 785 -44.67 -4.58 22.93
CA ALA A 785 -45.21 -3.32 23.46
C ALA A 785 -44.16 -2.36 24.05
N HIS A 786 -42.91 -2.80 24.22
CA HIS A 786 -41.85 -2.05 24.91
C HIS A 786 -40.72 -1.67 23.95
N VAL A 787 -41.05 -1.08 22.80
CA VAL A 787 -40.05 -0.58 21.85
C VAL A 787 -39.32 0.62 22.48
N PRO A 788 -37.98 0.61 22.61
CA PRO A 788 -37.24 1.76 23.12
C PRO A 788 -37.33 2.94 22.15
N GLN A 789 -37.28 4.16 22.67
CA GLN A 789 -37.14 5.36 21.85
C GLN A 789 -35.76 5.36 21.19
N LEU A 790 -35.72 5.35 19.86
CA LEU A 790 -34.46 5.38 19.11
C LEU A 790 -34.11 6.81 18.71
N THR A 791 -32.92 7.28 19.09
CA THR A 791 -32.33 8.53 18.60
C THR A 791 -31.19 8.18 17.65
N VAL A 792 -31.46 8.22 16.34
CA VAL A 792 -30.47 7.87 15.33
C VAL A 792 -29.62 9.09 14.97
N HIS A 793 -28.32 8.95 15.12
CA HIS A 793 -27.33 9.95 14.72
C HIS A 793 -26.70 9.56 13.39
N SER A 794 -26.75 10.47 12.42
CA SER A 794 -26.09 10.28 11.11
C SER A 794 -24.57 10.12 11.27
N PRO A 795 -23.88 9.51 10.28
CA PRO A 795 -22.43 9.40 10.32
C PRO A 795 -21.77 10.76 10.46
N LEU A 796 -20.74 10.86 11.30
CA LEU A 796 -20.08 12.14 11.55
C LEU A 796 -19.60 12.77 10.23
N PRO A 797 -19.96 14.05 9.97
CA PRO A 797 -19.71 14.69 8.69
C PRO A 797 -18.23 15.01 8.51
N VAL A 798 -17.82 15.24 7.27
CA VAL A 798 -16.50 15.78 6.94
C VAL A 798 -16.59 17.30 6.97
N ASP A 799 -15.66 17.95 7.67
CA ASP A 799 -15.52 19.40 7.71
C ASP A 799 -14.18 19.81 7.09
N ALA A 800 -14.23 20.47 5.93
CA ALA A 800 -13.03 20.93 5.22
C ALA A 800 -12.29 22.06 5.96
N GLY A 801 -12.97 22.79 6.86
CA GLY A 801 -12.36 23.81 7.72
C GLY A 801 -11.73 23.24 8.99
N ALA A 802 -12.09 22.02 9.38
CA ALA A 802 -11.61 21.33 10.57
C ALA A 802 -11.21 19.89 10.26
N VAL A 803 -10.13 19.72 9.47
CA VAL A 803 -9.70 18.42 8.94
C VAL A 803 -9.33 17.37 10.00
N PHE A 804 -9.07 17.78 11.24
CA PHE A 804 -8.82 16.87 12.37
C PHE A 804 -10.05 16.57 13.22
N ARG A 805 -11.22 17.11 12.87
CA ARG A 805 -12.48 16.76 13.54
C ARG A 805 -12.82 15.28 13.27
N PRO A 806 -13.29 14.52 14.27
CA PRO A 806 -13.77 13.17 14.06
C PRO A 806 -14.84 13.08 12.97
N THR A 807 -14.65 12.15 12.03
CA THR A 807 -15.61 11.80 10.98
C THR A 807 -15.99 10.32 11.10
N ALA A 808 -16.91 9.84 10.27
CA ALA A 808 -17.22 8.41 10.15
C ALA A 808 -16.00 7.53 9.83
N LYS A 809 -14.92 8.11 9.27
CA LYS A 809 -13.67 7.43 8.90
C LYS A 809 -12.56 7.63 9.92
N THR A 810 -12.43 8.83 10.48
CA THR A 810 -11.32 9.20 11.36
C THR A 810 -11.65 9.07 12.85
N GLY A 811 -12.94 8.93 13.19
CA GLY A 811 -13.43 8.92 14.56
C GLY A 811 -12.91 7.77 15.41
N VAL A 812 -12.61 6.61 14.81
CA VAL A 812 -12.03 5.46 15.53
C VAL A 812 -10.63 5.81 16.04
N ALA A 813 -9.71 6.23 15.16
CA ALA A 813 -8.34 6.58 15.56
C ALA A 813 -8.30 7.76 16.55
N LEU A 814 -9.13 8.79 16.31
CA LEU A 814 -9.20 9.97 17.20
C LEU A 814 -9.84 9.64 18.55
N GLY A 815 -10.87 8.79 18.57
CA GLY A 815 -11.51 8.33 19.79
C GLY A 815 -10.60 7.42 20.60
N LEU A 816 -9.76 6.62 19.94
CA LEU A 816 -8.77 5.79 20.63
C LEU A 816 -7.75 6.62 21.42
N LEU A 817 -7.43 7.85 20.98
CA LEU A 817 -6.55 8.75 21.74
C LEU A 817 -7.20 9.14 23.08
N ASN A 818 -8.52 9.35 23.10
CA ASN A 818 -9.27 9.64 24.34
C ASN A 818 -9.22 8.47 25.34
N LEU A 819 -9.00 7.25 24.86
CA LEU A 819 -8.97 6.03 25.67
C LEU A 819 -7.55 5.62 26.10
N CYS A 820 -6.51 6.31 25.62
CA CYS A 820 -5.14 5.94 25.90
C CYS A 820 -4.80 6.08 27.40
N PRO A 821 -3.85 5.28 27.93
CA PRO A 821 -3.40 5.40 29.31
C PRO A 821 -3.01 6.82 29.68
N GLY A 822 -3.48 7.29 30.84
CA GLY A 822 -3.36 8.68 31.28
C GLY A 822 -4.55 9.57 30.93
N GLY A 823 -5.51 9.08 30.13
CA GLY A 823 -6.79 9.73 29.88
C GLY A 823 -7.78 9.58 31.06
N VAL A 824 -8.88 10.33 30.99
CA VAL A 824 -9.92 10.41 32.03
C VAL A 824 -11.16 9.54 31.74
N ILE A 825 -11.14 8.75 30.67
CA ILE A 825 -12.25 7.89 30.26
C ILE A 825 -11.90 6.43 30.54
N LYS A 826 -12.75 5.76 31.33
CA LYS A 826 -12.65 4.33 31.61
C LYS A 826 -13.51 3.53 30.65
N VAL A 827 -13.01 2.37 30.22
CA VAL A 827 -13.77 1.39 29.43
C VAL A 827 -13.89 0.10 30.22
N ILE A 828 -15.12 -0.41 30.38
CA ILE A 828 -15.44 -1.66 31.07
C ILE A 828 -16.08 -2.61 30.08
N ASN A 829 -15.45 -3.75 29.87
CA ASN A 829 -15.95 -4.79 28.97
C ASN A 829 -16.58 -5.95 29.75
N HIS A 830 -17.91 -5.96 29.87
CA HIS A 830 -18.61 -7.04 30.55
C HIS A 830 -18.60 -8.34 29.73
N ALA A 831 -18.48 -8.26 28.40
CA ALA A 831 -18.44 -9.43 27.52
C ALA A 831 -17.14 -10.25 27.62
N ALA A 832 -16.01 -9.61 27.95
CA ALA A 832 -14.70 -10.29 28.08
C ALA A 832 -14.53 -11.06 29.40
N SER A 833 -15.30 -10.71 30.44
CA SER A 833 -15.25 -11.36 31.75
C SER A 833 -15.79 -12.79 31.70
N ASP A 834 -16.77 -13.04 30.83
CA ASP A 834 -17.39 -14.36 30.65
C ASP A 834 -16.59 -15.31 29.73
N SER A 835 -15.65 -14.78 28.94
CA SER A 835 -14.89 -15.53 27.92
C SER A 835 -13.37 -15.61 28.17
N HIS A 836 -12.91 -15.32 29.39
CA HIS A 836 -11.49 -15.41 29.80
C HIS A 836 -10.50 -14.68 28.87
N GLY A 837 -10.93 -13.58 28.24
CA GLY A 837 -10.10 -12.80 27.31
C GLY A 837 -10.06 -13.31 25.87
N GLU A 838 -10.79 -14.37 25.52
CA GLU A 838 -11.05 -14.76 24.13
C GLU A 838 -12.31 -14.09 23.57
N ALA A 839 -12.36 -13.90 22.25
CA ALA A 839 -13.56 -13.41 21.57
C ALA A 839 -14.73 -14.39 21.80
N PRO A 840 -15.96 -13.96 22.07
CA PRO A 840 -17.08 -14.89 22.31
C PRO A 840 -17.26 -15.91 21.17
N PHE A 841 -17.72 -17.13 21.50
CA PHE A 841 -17.97 -18.17 20.48
C PHE A 841 -18.87 -17.63 19.35
N ALA A 842 -18.36 -17.60 18.13
CA ALA A 842 -18.94 -16.79 17.05
C ALA A 842 -20.11 -17.46 16.31
N TYR A 843 -20.38 -18.74 16.57
CA TYR A 843 -21.30 -19.54 15.75
C TYR A 843 -22.52 -20.02 16.54
N TYR A 844 -23.63 -20.14 15.84
CA TYR A 844 -24.69 -21.06 16.20
C TYR A 844 -24.39 -22.41 15.55
N VAL A 845 -24.44 -23.50 16.31
CA VAL A 845 -24.23 -24.86 15.80
C VAL A 845 -25.43 -25.70 16.15
N GLY A 846 -25.84 -26.57 15.23
CA GLY A 846 -27.06 -27.32 15.41
C GLY A 846 -27.28 -28.37 14.34
N ARG A 847 -28.56 -28.65 14.14
CA ARG A 847 -29.03 -29.69 13.23
C ARG A 847 -30.17 -29.19 12.36
N GLU A 848 -30.46 -29.97 11.33
CA GLU A 848 -31.69 -29.82 10.57
C GLU A 848 -32.88 -30.47 11.31
N ARG A 849 -33.99 -29.74 11.34
CA ARG A 849 -35.29 -30.24 11.77
C ARG A 849 -36.40 -29.66 10.89
N HIS A 850 -37.13 -30.52 10.18
CA HIS A 850 -38.20 -30.14 9.24
C HIS A 850 -37.76 -29.07 8.21
N GLY A 851 -36.55 -29.20 7.65
CA GLY A 851 -36.01 -28.24 6.68
C GLY A 851 -35.57 -26.89 7.28
N LYS A 852 -35.62 -26.73 8.61
CA LYS A 852 -35.13 -25.54 9.32
C LYS A 852 -33.90 -25.84 10.18
N PHE A 853 -33.09 -24.82 10.40
CA PHE A 853 -31.96 -24.87 11.31
C PHE A 853 -32.45 -24.80 12.76
N GLN A 854 -32.14 -25.84 13.54
CA GLN A 854 -32.38 -25.88 14.98
C GLN A 854 -31.04 -25.77 15.70
N VAL A 855 -30.86 -24.68 16.44
CA VAL A 855 -29.67 -24.43 17.27
C VAL A 855 -29.61 -25.45 18.42
N GLY A 856 -28.44 -26.05 18.64
CA GLY A 856 -28.10 -26.84 19.82
C GLY A 856 -27.00 -26.20 20.68
N LEU A 857 -26.09 -25.46 20.04
CA LEU A 857 -25.03 -24.67 20.67
C LEU A 857 -25.19 -23.21 20.22
N HIS A 858 -25.33 -22.30 21.17
CA HIS A 858 -25.63 -20.89 20.90
C HIS A 858 -24.36 -20.05 20.73
N GLN A 859 -24.44 -19.01 19.88
CA GLN A 859 -23.39 -18.00 19.79
C GLN A 859 -23.21 -17.28 21.15
N GLY A 860 -21.96 -17.15 21.57
CA GLY A 860 -21.55 -16.58 22.84
C GLY A 860 -21.69 -17.51 24.04
N CYS A 861 -21.90 -18.82 23.84
CA CYS A 861 -21.91 -19.76 24.97
C CYS A 861 -20.51 -19.88 25.61
N GLY A 862 -20.48 -20.27 26.88
CA GLY A 862 -19.23 -20.48 27.61
C GLY A 862 -18.39 -21.59 26.98
N TYR A 863 -17.06 -21.46 27.10
CA TYR A 863 -16.14 -22.48 26.63
C TYR A 863 -16.13 -23.70 27.56
N GLY A 864 -15.95 -24.88 26.97
CA GLY A 864 -15.80 -26.13 27.71
C GLY A 864 -17.10 -26.83 28.09
N GLU A 865 -18.26 -26.19 27.94
CA GLU A 865 -19.58 -26.73 28.29
C GLU A 865 -20.18 -27.60 27.18
N TRP A 866 -20.64 -28.81 27.51
CA TRP A 866 -21.23 -29.75 26.56
C TRP A 866 -22.71 -29.50 26.33
N HIS A 867 -23.10 -29.32 25.06
CA HIS A 867 -24.48 -29.16 24.62
C HIS A 867 -24.89 -30.29 23.66
N GLU A 868 -26.15 -30.75 23.77
CA GLU A 868 -26.70 -31.77 22.88
C GLU A 868 -27.06 -31.17 21.52
N LEU A 869 -26.52 -31.73 20.43
CA LEU A 869 -26.92 -31.37 19.07
C LEU A 869 -28.02 -32.32 18.56
N GLY A 870 -27.92 -33.62 18.83
CA GLY A 870 -28.94 -34.59 18.45
C GLY A 870 -28.43 -36.00 18.16
N THR A 871 -29.30 -36.84 17.60
CA THR A 871 -28.99 -38.26 17.34
C THR A 871 -28.34 -38.45 15.97
N PRO A 872 -27.21 -39.16 15.86
CA PRO A 872 -26.63 -39.56 14.58
C PRO A 872 -27.54 -40.59 13.89
N ARG A 873 -27.72 -40.48 12.57
CA ARG A 873 -28.54 -41.39 11.75
C ARG A 873 -27.64 -42.20 10.85
N ASN A 874 -27.69 -43.53 10.93
CA ASN A 874 -26.80 -44.42 10.18
C ASN A 874 -25.32 -44.06 10.36
N ARG A 875 -24.92 -43.75 11.62
CA ARG A 875 -23.57 -43.27 12.00
C ARG A 875 -23.15 -41.93 11.38
N VAL A 876 -24.08 -41.21 10.74
CA VAL A 876 -23.82 -39.89 10.16
C VAL A 876 -24.58 -38.82 10.93
N PHE A 877 -23.92 -37.71 11.20
CA PHE A 877 -24.57 -36.50 11.70
C PHE A 877 -24.18 -35.31 10.84
N ASN A 878 -25.17 -34.58 10.33
CA ASN A 878 -24.92 -33.35 9.61
C ASN A 878 -24.98 -32.19 10.60
N VAL A 879 -23.81 -31.64 10.92
CA VAL A 879 -23.71 -30.41 11.70
C VAL A 879 -23.97 -29.25 10.77
N TYR A 880 -24.91 -28.40 11.14
CA TYR A 880 -25.14 -27.11 10.50
C TYR A 880 -24.64 -26.00 11.40
N TYR A 881 -24.04 -24.97 10.83
CA TYR A 881 -23.50 -23.86 11.59
C TYR A 881 -23.57 -22.54 10.82
N THR A 882 -23.72 -21.44 11.54
CA THR A 882 -23.83 -20.08 10.96
C THR A 882 -23.44 -19.02 11.99
N GLN A 883 -23.02 -17.85 11.54
CA GLN A 883 -22.82 -16.68 12.40
C GLN A 883 -23.99 -15.69 12.33
N LEU A 884 -25.01 -15.97 11.50
CA LEU A 884 -26.14 -15.06 11.30
C LEU A 884 -26.93 -14.89 12.61
N PRO A 885 -27.10 -13.67 13.14
CA PRO A 885 -27.81 -13.44 14.42
C PRO A 885 -29.25 -13.98 14.44
N ARG A 886 -29.92 -13.99 13.29
CA ARG A 886 -31.27 -14.56 13.12
C ARG A 886 -31.37 -16.07 13.37
N ALA A 887 -30.25 -16.79 13.52
CA ALA A 887 -30.26 -18.21 13.88
C ALA A 887 -31.00 -18.50 15.18
N HIS A 888 -30.98 -17.56 16.12
CA HIS A 888 -31.69 -17.72 17.39
C HIS A 888 -33.22 -17.72 17.24
N THR A 889 -33.78 -17.19 16.14
CA THR A 889 -35.24 -17.15 15.94
C THR A 889 -35.84 -18.51 15.54
N GLY A 890 -35.01 -19.45 15.07
CA GLY A 890 -35.46 -20.75 14.56
C GLY A 890 -36.11 -20.71 13.17
N GLU A 891 -35.99 -19.58 12.46
CA GLU A 891 -36.62 -19.38 11.14
C GLU A 891 -35.70 -19.70 9.96
N LEU A 892 -34.39 -19.80 10.19
CA LEU A 892 -33.39 -20.09 9.16
C LEU A 892 -33.66 -21.42 8.45
N THR A 893 -33.64 -21.40 7.12
CA THR A 893 -33.93 -22.58 6.29
C THR A 893 -32.66 -23.30 5.85
N ILE A 894 -32.72 -24.63 5.67
CA ILE A 894 -31.57 -25.40 5.18
C ILE A 894 -31.29 -25.03 3.72
N GLY A 895 -30.04 -24.66 3.43
CA GLY A 895 -29.60 -24.22 2.09
C GLY A 895 -29.56 -22.70 1.93
N GLU A 896 -29.95 -21.93 2.94
CA GLU A 896 -29.87 -20.47 2.93
C GLU A 896 -28.40 -19.99 2.94
N PRO A 897 -28.04 -18.94 2.17
CA PRO A 897 -26.69 -18.37 2.18
C PRO A 897 -26.21 -18.01 3.60
N GLY A 898 -24.97 -18.38 3.92
CA GLY A 898 -24.39 -18.18 5.25
C GLY A 898 -24.73 -19.27 6.29
N LEU A 899 -25.49 -20.31 5.92
CA LEU A 899 -25.65 -21.54 6.70
C LEU A 899 -24.83 -22.69 6.08
N PHE A 900 -23.81 -23.14 6.79
CA PHE A 900 -22.88 -24.14 6.31
C PHE A 900 -23.20 -25.53 6.86
N LYS A 901 -22.77 -26.57 6.15
CA LYS A 901 -23.00 -27.98 6.50
C LYS A 901 -21.67 -28.74 6.55
N LYS A 902 -21.46 -29.50 7.63
CA LYS A 902 -20.36 -30.45 7.76
C LYS A 902 -20.90 -31.84 8.08
N ARG A 903 -20.58 -32.81 7.22
CA ARG A 903 -20.93 -34.21 7.44
C ARG A 903 -19.94 -34.83 8.41
N LEU A 904 -20.45 -35.48 9.45
CA LEU A 904 -19.69 -36.21 10.44
C LEU A 904 -20.02 -37.70 10.36
N ASP A 905 -19.02 -38.50 10.00
CA ASP A 905 -19.10 -39.95 10.06
C ASP A 905 -18.48 -40.45 11.37
N PHE A 906 -19.19 -41.33 12.08
CA PHE A 906 -18.82 -41.86 13.38
C PHE A 906 -18.60 -43.39 13.33
N ILE A 907 -17.76 -43.90 14.22
CA ILE A 907 -17.37 -45.31 14.32
C ILE A 907 -18.05 -45.92 15.55
N GLY A 908 -18.35 -47.22 15.50
CA GLY A 908 -18.92 -47.97 16.63
C GLY A 908 -20.43 -48.24 16.53
N ASP A 909 -20.96 -48.87 17.58
CA ASP A 909 -22.41 -48.95 17.79
C ASP A 909 -22.87 -47.66 18.48
N LEU A 910 -23.86 -46.99 17.91
CA LEU A 910 -24.34 -45.68 18.34
C LEU A 910 -25.83 -45.73 18.72
N ASP A 911 -26.38 -46.93 18.93
CA ASP A 911 -27.75 -47.06 19.39
C ASP A 911 -27.91 -46.37 20.76
N GLY A 912 -28.90 -45.48 20.86
CA GLY A 912 -29.10 -44.62 22.03
C GLY A 912 -28.05 -43.49 22.25
N HIS A 913 -26.97 -43.42 21.46
CA HIS A 913 -25.98 -42.34 21.57
C HIS A 913 -26.51 -41.05 20.93
N LYS A 914 -26.05 -39.91 21.47
CA LYS A 914 -26.27 -38.57 20.94
C LYS A 914 -24.94 -37.89 20.67
N VAL A 915 -24.97 -36.95 19.74
CA VAL A 915 -23.86 -36.03 19.42
C VAL A 915 -23.95 -34.83 20.35
N PHE A 916 -22.86 -34.57 21.03
CA PHE A 916 -22.64 -33.39 21.85
C PHE A 916 -21.55 -32.53 21.23
N ALA A 917 -21.65 -31.23 21.44
CA ALA A 917 -20.61 -30.27 21.06
C ALA A 917 -20.35 -29.30 22.21
N ARG A 918 -19.09 -28.85 22.32
CA ARG A 918 -18.70 -27.74 23.19
C ARG A 918 -17.82 -26.77 22.43
N ALA A 919 -17.99 -25.49 22.70
CA ALA A 919 -17.08 -24.48 22.17
C ALA A 919 -15.72 -24.62 22.87
N ILE A 920 -14.63 -24.55 22.10
CA ILE A 920 -13.25 -24.57 22.62
C ILE A 920 -12.38 -23.42 22.11
N ALA A 921 -12.83 -22.71 21.07
CA ALA A 921 -12.27 -21.45 20.57
C ALA A 921 -13.38 -20.67 19.83
N PRO A 922 -13.19 -19.41 19.40
CA PRO A 922 -14.24 -18.60 18.76
C PRO A 922 -14.90 -19.25 17.53
N ASP A 923 -14.16 -20.10 16.80
CA ASP A 923 -14.58 -20.74 15.56
C ASP A 923 -14.43 -22.28 15.59
N THR A 924 -14.13 -22.84 16.76
CA THR A 924 -13.79 -24.26 16.88
C THR A 924 -14.60 -24.90 17.99
N ILE A 925 -15.16 -26.07 17.67
CA ILE A 925 -15.91 -26.90 18.61
C ILE A 925 -15.22 -28.25 18.77
N GLU A 926 -15.38 -28.84 19.95
CA GLU A 926 -15.11 -30.24 20.16
C GLU A 926 -16.42 -31.02 20.12
N ILE A 927 -16.43 -32.16 19.43
CA ILE A 927 -17.59 -33.04 19.28
C ILE A 927 -17.28 -34.39 19.89
N ALA A 928 -18.28 -34.99 20.55
CA ALA A 928 -18.24 -36.37 21.04
C ALA A 928 -19.61 -37.05 20.92
N THR A 929 -19.62 -38.38 20.92
CA THR A 929 -20.83 -39.20 21.02
C THR A 929 -20.93 -39.84 22.41
N ALA A 930 -22.10 -39.74 23.05
CA ALA A 930 -22.35 -40.35 24.35
C ALA A 930 -23.85 -40.63 24.57
N ILE A 931 -24.19 -41.47 25.54
CA ILE A 931 -25.59 -41.73 25.95
C ILE A 931 -26.19 -40.60 26.78
N SER A 932 -25.36 -39.77 27.44
CA SER A 932 -25.80 -38.63 28.25
C SER A 932 -24.66 -37.63 28.45
N THR A 933 -25.01 -36.40 28.88
CA THR A 933 -24.02 -35.37 29.25
C THR A 933 -23.12 -35.83 30.40
N GLY A 934 -23.65 -36.58 31.38
CA GLY A 934 -22.87 -37.09 32.52
C GLY A 934 -21.77 -38.08 32.13
N ALA A 935 -21.96 -38.86 31.06
CA ALA A 935 -20.96 -39.79 30.55
C ALA A 935 -19.73 -39.08 29.93
N LEU A 936 -19.86 -37.81 29.54
CA LEU A 936 -18.76 -37.02 28.97
C LEU A 936 -17.78 -36.52 30.04
N ALA A 937 -18.23 -36.35 31.29
CA ALA A 937 -17.38 -35.87 32.39
C ALA A 937 -16.39 -36.94 32.90
N GLY A 938 -16.66 -38.23 32.67
CA GLY A 938 -15.84 -39.37 33.08
C GLY A 938 -14.90 -39.92 32.01
N ALA A 939 -14.64 -39.18 30.92
CA ALA A 939 -13.87 -39.62 29.75
C ALA A 939 -14.47 -40.79 28.94
N ALA A 940 -15.75 -41.12 29.12
CA ALA A 940 -16.46 -42.17 28.38
C ALA A 940 -17.14 -41.67 27.08
N GLY A 941 -16.63 -40.59 26.49
CA GLY A 941 -17.13 -40.06 25.22
C GLY A 941 -16.41 -40.69 24.02
N ASP A 942 -17.14 -41.41 23.18
CA ASP A 942 -16.60 -41.98 21.94
C ASP A 942 -16.56 -40.93 20.81
N ASN A 943 -15.77 -41.20 19.77
CA ASN A 943 -15.67 -40.37 18.56
C ASN A 943 -15.29 -38.90 18.80
N ARG A 944 -14.46 -38.64 19.81
CA ARG A 944 -14.01 -37.31 20.19
C ARG A 944 -13.13 -36.69 19.10
N ARG A 945 -13.48 -35.50 18.61
CA ARG A 945 -12.67 -34.74 17.64
C ARG A 945 -12.96 -33.24 17.68
N GLU A 946 -11.94 -32.46 17.34
CA GLU A 946 -12.07 -31.03 17.12
C GLU A 946 -12.56 -30.74 15.69
N LEU A 947 -13.32 -29.67 15.55
CA LEU A 947 -13.94 -29.28 14.32
C LEU A 947 -13.89 -27.76 14.18
N SER A 948 -13.09 -27.28 13.23
CA SER A 948 -13.12 -25.89 12.81
C SER A 948 -14.36 -25.62 11.96
N LEU A 949 -15.01 -24.47 12.22
CA LEU A 949 -16.22 -23.96 11.58
C LEU A 949 -15.91 -22.85 10.53
N LYS A 950 -14.65 -22.81 10.06
CA LYS A 950 -14.19 -21.92 8.98
C LYS A 950 -14.57 -22.43 7.60
#